data_AF-A0A553ED94-F1
#
_entry.id   AF-A0A553ED94-F1
#
_cell.length_a   1.000
_cell.length_b   1.000
_cell.length_c   1.000
_cell.angle_alpha   90.00
_cell.angle_beta   90.00
_cell.angle_gamma   90.00
#
_symmetry.space_group_name_H-M   'P 1'
#
loop_
_entity.id
_entity.type
_entity.pdbx_description
1 polymer ?
#
loop_
_entity_poly.entity_id
_entity_poly.type
_entity_poly.pdbx_seq_one_letter_code
_entity_poly.pdbx_strand_id
1 'polypeptide(L)'
;MMQHFLKEVKILAVISTFASMQFGHAQIIENYEATPLAMSLIKGGTTDLSTLTVVSNPVKSGTNTSNKVCKLFRDKDGIPEEGFLATKNIDFATQKYLHIKVYKNRLTAVKLKLEGGTNGTFTSNSTNTQTKINQWEDYVFDCSSLSGTSAKFTVIPDYKDPVGLSFDTNIYIDDIVLNDNAAPITYTTELFQNSYQLYKNIRQSNGVYLDALAINGAGEKPAAIVANGIGLMALCISDAMYTKTGDAINWEPTADQVIATLQAFVDFKANGIANDAGMFPRYFRWDSGNQDGDWSGEFSTVDNAIFAMGLHMCTNYFANNATIVANANSLLATMDFTKAIYPTKMAMILDQSGTVGSAFTSPFNEYMLVAWMAKNAPTSNVGYAKSQTFWNTYFANPDTALITRPTYFGYTTLSDGDFISSFIPQFCYYFVHYFKSDSKYMSYFSNWLNADKLFATKEGATNTYEWGLGAGEIPGGGYSADKIYDNPNKIVSPHIIAGFIPINSSSKTDLVSLFNNGNAAAVYGLPSNTAKKVLWRYKRNDTAARTPYIQAIDYSTMLFGLASLPENLGSNWFSNYNWPLTVSNLETKDWNKKEPKITVYPNPFAQSITITFQNFQETTATISDVSGKQVFSLVLKQNAQNINLPSDLQSGVYFLQIKNEKPIKIIKK
;
A
#
# COMPACT_ATOMS: atom_id res chain seq x y z
N MET A 1 4.95 26.45 -42.80
CA MET A 1 3.51 26.34 -42.51
C MET A 1 3.08 24.93 -42.86
N MET A 2 3.20 23.99 -41.91
CA MET A 2 2.96 22.55 -42.17
C MET A 2 1.50 22.21 -41.90
N GLN A 3 0.82 21.67 -42.91
CA GLN A 3 -0.57 21.22 -42.82
C GLN A 3 -0.61 19.79 -42.31
N HIS A 4 -1.43 19.52 -41.28
CA HIS A 4 -1.75 18.17 -40.84
C HIS A 4 -3.27 17.97 -40.88
N PHE A 5 -3.71 17.00 -41.68
CA PHE A 5 -5.06 16.48 -41.65
C PHE A 5 -5.12 15.32 -40.65
N LEU A 6 -5.94 15.45 -39.62
CA LEU A 6 -6.24 14.35 -38.69
C LEU A 6 -7.51 13.64 -39.19
N LYS A 7 -7.45 12.31 -39.33
CA LYS A 7 -8.57 11.46 -39.78
C LYS A 7 -9.50 11.01 -38.63
N GLU A 8 -9.09 11.14 -37.37
CA GLU A 8 -9.93 10.77 -36.22
C GLU A 8 -9.69 11.73 -35.04
N VAL A 9 -10.78 12.13 -34.38
CA VAL A 9 -10.77 12.81 -33.07
C VAL A 9 -11.56 11.91 -32.13
N LYS A 10 -10.89 11.30 -31.13
CA LYS A 10 -11.54 10.54 -30.07
C LYS A 10 -11.67 11.44 -28.84
N ILE A 11 -12.89 11.79 -28.47
CA ILE A 11 -13.20 12.46 -27.20
C ILE A 11 -13.87 11.42 -26.30
N LEU A 12 -13.31 11.20 -25.12
CA LEU A 12 -13.84 10.31 -24.09
C LEU A 12 -14.40 11.19 -22.96
N ALA A 13 -15.73 11.21 -22.78
CA ALA A 13 -16.36 11.86 -21.64
C ALA A 13 -16.83 10.79 -20.65
N VAL A 14 -16.38 10.90 -19.39
CA VAL A 14 -16.79 10.03 -18.28
C VAL A 14 -18.06 10.60 -17.67
N ILE A 15 -19.12 9.80 -17.65
CA ILE A 15 -20.42 10.18 -17.08
C ILE A 15 -20.66 9.28 -15.87
N SER A 16 -20.88 9.87 -14.69
CA SER A 16 -20.91 9.19 -13.39
C SER A 16 -22.14 9.60 -12.59
N THR A 17 -22.79 8.65 -11.93
CA THR A 17 -23.78 8.93 -10.87
C THR A 17 -23.09 9.09 -9.52
N PHE A 18 -23.30 10.22 -8.83
CA PHE A 18 -22.78 10.46 -7.48
C PHE A 18 -23.89 10.28 -6.45
N ALA A 19 -23.71 9.31 -5.56
CA ALA A 19 -24.18 9.40 -4.19
C ALA A 19 -22.98 9.79 -3.33
N SER A 20 -23.12 10.80 -2.48
CA SER A 20 -22.17 11.05 -1.40
C SER A 20 -22.14 9.81 -0.50
N MET A 21 -21.12 8.96 -0.65
CA MET A 21 -20.91 7.84 0.28
C MET A 21 -20.39 8.40 1.59
N GLN A 22 -21.28 8.47 2.56
CA GLN A 22 -20.92 8.58 3.95
C GLN A 22 -20.46 7.18 4.38
N PHE A 23 -19.14 6.95 4.43
CA PHE A 23 -18.61 5.68 4.91
C PHE A 23 -18.93 5.55 6.40
N GLY A 24 -19.66 4.51 6.77
CA GLY A 24 -19.78 4.16 8.18
C GLY A 24 -18.47 3.53 8.67
N HIS A 25 -18.25 3.57 9.98
CA HIS A 25 -17.10 2.94 10.61
C HIS A 25 -17.35 1.45 10.81
N ALA A 26 -16.31 0.62 10.72
CA ALA A 26 -16.39 -0.80 11.05
C ALA A 26 -17.03 -1.01 12.44
N GLN A 27 -17.93 -1.98 12.55
CA GLN A 27 -18.66 -2.31 13.77
C GLN A 27 -18.04 -3.56 14.40
N ILE A 28 -17.45 -3.41 15.60
CA ILE A 28 -17.05 -4.56 16.41
C ILE A 28 -18.32 -5.11 17.07
N ILE A 29 -18.73 -6.30 16.63
CA ILE A 29 -19.92 -6.97 17.17
C ILE A 29 -19.54 -7.67 18.47
N GLU A 30 -18.42 -8.40 18.46
CA GLU A 30 -17.87 -9.11 19.63
C GLU A 30 -16.40 -9.49 19.43
N ASN A 31 -15.58 -9.32 20.48
CA ASN A 31 -14.16 -9.72 20.54
C ASN A 31 -13.76 -10.33 21.90
N TYR A 32 -14.72 -10.54 22.82
CA TYR A 32 -14.60 -11.21 24.11
C TYR A 32 -13.63 -10.59 25.13
N GLU A 33 -13.02 -9.45 24.82
CA GLU A 33 -12.05 -8.77 25.70
C GLU A 33 -12.74 -8.00 26.84
N ALA A 34 -13.97 -7.55 26.62
CA ALA A 34 -14.82 -6.88 27.61
C ALA A 34 -15.81 -7.85 28.28
N THR A 35 -16.88 -7.33 28.87
CA THR A 35 -18.02 -8.16 29.30
C THR A 35 -18.61 -8.85 28.07
N PRO A 36 -18.53 -10.19 27.97
CA PRO A 36 -18.98 -10.88 26.78
C PRO A 36 -20.47 -10.72 26.54
N LEU A 37 -20.86 -10.71 25.27
CA LEU A 37 -22.23 -10.76 24.85
C LEU A 37 -22.90 -12.06 25.32
N ALA A 38 -24.15 -11.96 25.73
CA ALA A 38 -24.95 -13.12 26.12
C ALA A 38 -25.21 -13.99 24.88
N MET A 39 -24.62 -15.19 24.89
CA MET A 39 -24.75 -16.19 23.83
C MET A 39 -25.51 -17.40 24.35
N SER A 40 -26.47 -17.88 23.56
CA SER A 40 -27.21 -19.11 23.81
C SER A 40 -26.68 -20.21 22.90
N LEU A 41 -26.27 -21.33 23.48
CA LEU A 41 -25.86 -22.51 22.73
C LEU A 41 -27.05 -23.08 21.95
N ILE A 42 -26.81 -23.40 20.67
CA ILE A 42 -27.71 -24.18 19.84
C ILE A 42 -27.20 -25.60 19.87
N LYS A 43 -27.97 -26.51 20.45
CA LYS A 43 -27.60 -27.93 20.60
C LYS A 43 -28.80 -28.86 20.43
N GLY A 44 -28.50 -30.13 20.21
CA GLY A 44 -29.47 -31.22 20.15
C GLY A 44 -30.11 -31.55 21.50
N GLY A 45 -30.89 -32.63 21.52
CA GLY A 45 -31.59 -33.11 22.71
C GLY A 45 -30.67 -33.51 23.87
N THR A 46 -31.17 -34.31 24.80
CA THR A 46 -30.46 -34.59 26.07
C THR A 46 -29.14 -35.35 25.94
N THR A 47 -28.87 -35.97 24.79
CA THR A 47 -27.60 -36.68 24.51
C THR A 47 -26.49 -35.75 24.07
N ASP A 48 -26.81 -34.50 23.70
CA ASP A 48 -25.83 -33.49 23.27
C ASP A 48 -25.27 -32.74 24.50
N LEU A 49 -24.02 -33.05 24.81
CA LEU A 49 -23.27 -32.50 25.95
C LEU A 49 -22.41 -31.29 25.57
N SER A 50 -22.65 -30.67 24.40
CA SER A 50 -21.93 -29.47 24.01
C SER A 50 -22.09 -28.33 25.01
N THR A 51 -21.05 -27.49 25.07
CA THR A 51 -21.02 -26.30 25.94
C THR A 51 -20.43 -25.10 25.21
N LEU A 52 -20.89 -23.91 25.59
CA LEU A 52 -20.39 -22.64 25.07
C LEU A 52 -19.84 -21.81 26.23
N THR A 53 -18.57 -21.42 26.15
CA THR A 53 -17.90 -20.68 27.23
C THR A 53 -16.91 -19.68 26.67
N VAL A 54 -16.71 -18.54 27.34
CA VAL A 54 -15.59 -17.64 27.02
C VAL A 54 -14.41 -18.04 27.89
N VAL A 55 -13.27 -18.32 27.25
CA VAL A 55 -12.05 -18.81 27.90
C VAL A 55 -10.85 -17.97 27.49
N SER A 56 -9.75 -18.06 28.25
CA SER A 56 -8.46 -17.56 27.76
C SER A 56 -8.10 -18.25 26.44
N ASN A 57 -7.66 -17.46 25.44
CA ASN A 57 -7.29 -17.98 24.13
C ASN A 57 -6.19 -19.04 24.27
N PRO A 58 -6.48 -20.33 24.00
CA PRO A 58 -5.49 -21.39 24.15
C PRO A 58 -4.50 -21.41 22.97
N VAL A 59 -4.78 -20.69 21.89
CA VAL A 59 -3.99 -20.70 20.66
C VAL A 59 -3.80 -19.26 20.16
N LYS A 60 -2.98 -18.47 20.84
CA LYS A 60 -2.60 -17.11 20.40
C LYS A 60 -1.60 -17.17 19.24
N SER A 61 -2.10 -17.34 18.02
CA SER A 61 -1.26 -17.62 16.86
C SER A 61 -1.93 -17.19 15.56
N GLY A 62 -1.16 -17.04 14.48
CA GLY A 62 -1.71 -16.66 13.17
C GLY A 62 -2.41 -15.32 13.23
N THR A 63 -3.65 -15.24 12.70
CA THR A 63 -4.47 -14.02 12.68
C THR A 63 -5.26 -13.76 13.96
N ASN A 64 -5.10 -14.57 15.01
CA ASN A 64 -5.78 -14.29 16.27
C ASN A 64 -4.82 -14.40 17.46
N THR A 65 -4.57 -13.24 18.06
CA THR A 65 -3.73 -13.10 19.25
C THR A 65 -4.50 -12.54 20.45
N SER A 66 -5.83 -12.51 20.40
CA SER A 66 -6.71 -12.02 21.47
C SER A 66 -6.47 -12.77 22.78
N ASN A 67 -6.79 -12.15 23.91
CA ASN A 67 -6.61 -12.78 25.21
C ASN A 67 -7.72 -13.76 25.54
N LYS A 68 -8.94 -13.49 25.07
CA LYS A 68 -10.11 -14.32 25.29
C LYS A 68 -10.76 -14.69 23.96
N VAL A 69 -11.42 -15.84 23.95
CA VAL A 69 -12.16 -16.35 22.79
C VAL A 69 -13.41 -17.09 23.27
N CYS A 70 -14.42 -17.19 22.42
CA CYS A 70 -15.51 -18.12 22.64
C CYS A 70 -15.08 -19.54 22.26
N LYS A 71 -15.26 -20.49 23.18
CA LYS A 71 -15.05 -21.92 23.00
C LYS A 71 -16.41 -22.60 22.90
N LEU A 72 -16.66 -23.23 21.77
CA LEU A 72 -17.65 -24.27 21.61
C LEU A 72 -16.95 -25.63 21.84
N PHE A 73 -17.25 -26.26 22.97
CA PHE A 73 -17.00 -27.70 23.11
C PHE A 73 -18.16 -28.40 22.41
N ARG A 74 -17.84 -29.08 21.31
CA ARG A 74 -18.79 -29.73 20.42
C ARG A 74 -18.77 -31.23 20.65
N ASP A 75 -19.87 -31.77 21.13
CA ASP A 75 -20.10 -33.20 21.31
C ASP A 75 -20.22 -33.91 19.95
N LYS A 76 -19.66 -35.11 19.84
CA LYS A 76 -19.80 -35.95 18.65
C LYS A 76 -21.26 -36.27 18.32
N ASP A 77 -22.12 -36.31 19.33
CA ASP A 77 -23.56 -36.62 19.24
C ASP A 77 -24.43 -35.38 18.97
N GLY A 78 -23.80 -34.23 18.71
CA GLY A 78 -24.50 -32.98 18.41
C GLY A 78 -25.19 -32.94 17.05
N ILE A 79 -25.81 -31.81 16.72
CA ILE A 79 -26.60 -31.60 15.48
C ILE A 79 -25.85 -30.78 14.43
N PRO A 80 -26.15 -30.90 13.12
CA PRO A 80 -25.44 -30.14 12.07
C PRO A 80 -25.44 -28.62 12.27
N GLU A 81 -26.53 -28.07 12.83
CA GLU A 81 -26.74 -26.63 13.05
C GLU A 81 -26.13 -26.08 14.35
N GLU A 82 -25.37 -26.90 15.07
CA GLU A 82 -24.84 -26.53 16.38
C GLU A 82 -23.82 -25.40 16.30
N GLY A 83 -23.96 -24.48 17.25
CA GLY A 83 -23.34 -23.16 17.23
C GLY A 83 -23.90 -22.29 18.33
N PHE A 84 -23.97 -20.97 18.13
CA PHE A 84 -24.59 -20.09 19.11
C PHE A 84 -25.47 -19.03 18.47
N LEU A 85 -26.48 -18.63 19.23
CA LEU A 85 -27.36 -17.50 18.95
C LEU A 85 -27.01 -16.35 19.92
N ALA A 86 -26.99 -15.14 19.39
CA ALA A 86 -26.74 -13.93 20.14
C ALA A 86 -27.77 -12.85 19.77
N THR A 87 -28.21 -12.07 20.75
CA THR A 87 -29.07 -10.89 20.51
C THR A 87 -28.21 -9.64 20.51
N LYS A 88 -28.04 -9.04 19.33
CA LYS A 88 -27.27 -7.82 19.10
C LYS A 88 -27.85 -7.12 17.88
N ASN A 89 -28.12 -5.82 18.02
CA ASN A 89 -28.44 -5.00 16.86
C ASN A 89 -27.16 -4.79 16.04
N ILE A 90 -27.18 -5.26 14.80
CA ILE A 90 -26.11 -5.11 13.81
C ILE A 90 -26.69 -4.26 12.67
N ASP A 91 -26.02 -3.17 12.31
CA ASP A 91 -26.49 -2.24 11.30
C ASP A 91 -25.78 -2.47 9.95
N PHE A 92 -26.52 -2.81 8.92
CA PHE A 92 -26.02 -3.02 7.56
C PHE A 92 -26.30 -1.82 6.65
N ALA A 93 -26.61 -0.63 7.19
CA ALA A 93 -26.85 0.55 6.35
C ALA A 93 -25.64 0.90 5.48
N THR A 94 -24.43 0.78 6.04
CA THR A 94 -23.17 1.17 5.38
C THR A 94 -22.27 -0.04 5.12
N GLN A 95 -21.88 -0.78 6.17
CA GLN A 95 -20.97 -1.93 6.03
C GLN A 95 -21.67 -3.18 5.49
N LYS A 96 -21.01 -3.91 4.57
CA LYS A 96 -21.61 -5.05 3.86
C LYS A 96 -20.97 -6.42 4.08
N TYR A 97 -19.83 -6.52 4.75
CA TYR A 97 -19.11 -7.78 4.92
C TYR A 97 -18.87 -8.11 6.38
N LEU A 98 -19.44 -9.23 6.83
CA LEU A 98 -19.27 -9.71 8.21
C LEU A 98 -18.12 -10.72 8.25
N HIS A 99 -17.16 -10.49 9.13
CA HIS A 99 -15.99 -11.30 9.39
C HIS A 99 -16.13 -12.06 10.70
N ILE A 100 -15.67 -13.31 10.72
CA ILE A 100 -15.59 -14.15 11.92
C ILE A 100 -14.30 -14.96 11.86
N LYS A 101 -13.45 -14.87 12.89
CA LYS A 101 -12.29 -15.76 13.02
C LYS A 101 -12.71 -17.06 13.69
N VAL A 102 -12.38 -18.19 13.07
CA VAL A 102 -12.68 -19.53 13.60
C VAL A 102 -11.42 -20.40 13.58
N TYR A 103 -11.15 -21.08 14.68
CA TYR A 103 -10.16 -22.15 14.80
C TYR A 103 -10.88 -23.49 14.99
N LYS A 104 -10.60 -24.46 14.12
CA LYS A 104 -11.16 -25.82 14.21
C LYS A 104 -10.26 -26.87 13.57
N ASN A 105 -10.48 -28.14 13.92
CA ASN A 105 -9.62 -29.27 13.54
C ASN A 105 -10.12 -30.06 12.31
N ARG A 106 -11.17 -29.60 11.63
CA ARG A 106 -11.72 -30.27 10.43
C ARG A 106 -12.24 -29.27 9.41
N LEU A 107 -12.33 -29.73 8.16
CA LEU A 107 -12.84 -28.96 7.03
C LEU A 107 -14.37 -29.09 6.94
N THR A 108 -15.08 -28.01 7.26
CA THR A 108 -16.55 -27.94 7.28
C THR A 108 -17.00 -26.50 6.98
N ALA A 109 -18.24 -26.32 6.57
CA ALA A 109 -18.74 -24.97 6.30
C ALA A 109 -18.90 -24.17 7.60
N VAL A 110 -18.66 -22.86 7.53
CA VAL A 110 -19.10 -21.91 8.55
C VAL A 110 -20.34 -21.22 7.99
N LYS A 111 -21.43 -21.21 8.76
CA LYS A 111 -22.67 -20.54 8.36
C LYS A 111 -22.99 -19.39 9.30
N LEU A 112 -23.53 -18.34 8.71
CA LEU A 112 -24.12 -17.21 9.39
C LEU A 112 -25.62 -17.22 9.13
N LYS A 113 -26.39 -16.98 10.18
CA LYS A 113 -27.80 -16.66 10.07
C LYS A 113 -28.10 -15.37 10.83
N LEU A 114 -28.74 -14.41 10.18
CA LEU A 114 -29.15 -13.13 10.74
C LEU A 114 -30.68 -13.09 10.78
N GLU A 115 -31.23 -12.62 11.88
CA GLU A 115 -32.69 -12.63 12.10
C GLU A 115 -33.18 -11.35 12.79
N GLY A 116 -34.44 -11.00 12.53
CA GLY A 116 -35.12 -9.87 13.14
C GLY A 116 -34.66 -8.53 12.58
N GLY A 117 -35.07 -7.44 13.24
CA GLY A 117 -34.86 -6.07 12.73
C GLY A 117 -35.63 -5.82 11.43
N THR A 118 -35.10 -4.95 10.57
CA THR A 118 -35.72 -4.60 9.26
C THR A 118 -35.39 -5.59 8.16
N ASN A 119 -34.36 -6.43 8.34
CA ASN A 119 -33.83 -7.32 7.31
C ASN A 119 -34.50 -8.71 7.24
N GLY A 120 -35.42 -9.05 8.15
CA GLY A 120 -36.06 -10.36 8.17
C GLY A 120 -35.09 -11.49 8.52
N THR A 121 -35.11 -12.60 7.79
CA THR A 121 -34.19 -13.73 7.95
C THR A 121 -33.22 -13.80 6.78
N PHE A 122 -31.93 -13.87 7.09
CA PHE A 122 -30.84 -14.06 6.13
C PHE A 122 -30.00 -15.25 6.56
N THR A 123 -29.55 -16.08 5.61
CA THR A 123 -28.65 -17.20 5.89
C THR A 123 -27.64 -17.30 4.76
N SER A 124 -26.37 -17.42 5.12
CA SER A 124 -25.29 -17.49 4.14
C SER A 124 -24.15 -18.40 4.62
N ASN A 125 -23.47 -19.01 3.66
CA ASN A 125 -22.17 -19.62 3.89
C ASN A 125 -21.08 -18.55 3.80
N SER A 126 -19.89 -18.84 4.32
CA SER A 126 -18.74 -17.99 4.04
C SER A 126 -18.46 -17.95 2.54
N THR A 127 -18.06 -16.78 2.03
CA THR A 127 -17.67 -16.58 0.63
C THR A 127 -16.33 -17.25 0.33
N ASN A 128 -15.43 -17.29 1.31
CA ASN A 128 -14.19 -18.05 1.24
C ASN A 128 -14.39 -19.51 1.65
N THR A 129 -13.69 -20.41 0.95
CA THR A 129 -13.59 -21.82 1.30
C THR A 129 -12.54 -22.01 2.37
N GLN A 130 -12.83 -22.81 3.40
CA GLN A 130 -11.85 -23.17 4.41
C GLN A 130 -10.67 -23.94 3.77
N THR A 131 -9.45 -23.53 4.08
CA THR A 131 -8.24 -24.17 3.56
C THR A 131 -7.37 -24.80 4.64
N LYS A 132 -7.61 -24.47 5.92
CA LYS A 132 -6.74 -24.86 7.03
C LYS A 132 -7.47 -25.64 8.11
N ILE A 133 -6.73 -26.49 8.81
CA ILE A 133 -7.14 -27.13 10.07
C ILE A 133 -6.12 -26.81 11.15
N ASN A 134 -6.56 -26.74 12.40
CA ASN A 134 -5.71 -26.40 13.56
C ASN A 134 -4.98 -25.05 13.40
N GLN A 135 -5.62 -24.09 12.72
CA GLN A 135 -5.15 -22.73 12.55
C GLN A 135 -6.36 -21.79 12.56
N TRP A 136 -6.14 -20.53 12.94
CA TRP A 136 -7.15 -19.49 12.80
C TRP A 136 -7.34 -19.14 11.32
N GLU A 137 -8.60 -19.04 10.91
CA GLU A 137 -9.00 -18.59 9.59
C GLU A 137 -10.14 -17.59 9.73
N ASP A 138 -10.09 -16.52 8.92
CA ASP A 138 -11.12 -15.49 8.86
C ASP A 138 -12.17 -15.87 7.80
N TYR A 139 -13.44 -15.87 8.19
CA TYR A 139 -14.55 -16.23 7.34
C TYR A 139 -15.40 -15.00 7.04
N VAL A 140 -15.60 -14.73 5.75
CA VAL A 140 -16.31 -13.54 5.27
C VAL A 140 -17.70 -13.93 4.80
N PHE A 141 -18.70 -13.15 5.19
CA PHE A 141 -20.08 -13.30 4.76
C PHE A 141 -20.51 -12.05 3.99
N ASP A 142 -20.95 -12.23 2.75
CA ASP A 142 -21.49 -11.16 1.93
C ASP A 142 -22.93 -10.85 2.36
N CYS A 143 -23.10 -9.72 3.03
CA CYS A 143 -24.37 -9.17 3.48
C CYS A 143 -24.80 -7.97 2.60
N SER A 144 -24.27 -7.83 1.38
CA SER A 144 -24.56 -6.72 0.47
C SER A 144 -26.04 -6.57 0.12
N SER A 145 -26.81 -7.66 0.18
CA SER A 145 -28.25 -7.67 -0.01
C SER A 145 -29.04 -7.06 1.16
N LEU A 146 -28.39 -6.78 2.30
CA LEU A 146 -29.04 -6.25 3.49
C LEU A 146 -28.95 -4.72 3.56
N SER A 147 -29.98 -4.10 4.13
CA SER A 147 -30.05 -2.66 4.36
C SER A 147 -30.84 -2.37 5.64
N GLY A 148 -30.21 -1.72 6.63
CA GLY A 148 -30.79 -1.52 7.96
C GLY A 148 -30.36 -2.60 8.94
N THR A 149 -31.16 -2.89 9.97
CA THR A 149 -30.69 -3.64 11.14
C THR A 149 -31.14 -5.10 11.17
N SER A 150 -30.28 -5.95 11.72
CA SER A 150 -30.64 -7.30 12.21
C SER A 150 -30.50 -7.32 13.74
N ALA A 151 -31.40 -7.99 14.44
CA ALA A 151 -31.44 -7.98 15.91
C ALA A 151 -30.79 -9.22 16.56
N LYS A 152 -30.62 -10.28 15.77
CA LYS A 152 -30.04 -11.54 16.19
C LYS A 152 -29.05 -12.04 15.15
N PHE A 153 -27.99 -12.66 15.62
CA PHE A 153 -27.07 -13.39 14.76
C PHE A 153 -26.78 -14.77 15.33
N THR A 154 -26.63 -15.74 14.44
CA THR A 154 -26.32 -17.12 14.73
C THR A 154 -25.07 -17.49 13.94
N VAL A 155 -24.09 -18.05 14.65
CA VAL A 155 -22.86 -18.59 14.04
C VAL A 155 -22.88 -20.10 14.20
N ILE A 156 -22.78 -20.80 13.08
CA ILE A 156 -22.64 -22.26 13.02
C ILE A 156 -21.23 -22.53 12.50
N PRO A 157 -20.25 -22.70 13.40
CA PRO A 157 -18.83 -22.72 13.02
C PRO A 157 -18.36 -24.03 12.38
N ASP A 158 -19.19 -25.08 12.44
CA ASP A 158 -18.84 -26.44 12.04
C ASP A 158 -20.02 -27.19 11.41
N TYR A 159 -20.56 -26.65 10.31
CA TYR A 159 -21.70 -27.24 9.63
C TYR A 159 -21.31 -28.39 8.70
N LYS A 160 -21.89 -29.56 8.97
CA LYS A 160 -21.88 -30.74 8.09
C LYS A 160 -23.10 -31.60 8.41
N ASP A 161 -23.80 -32.06 7.37
CA ASP A 161 -24.96 -32.95 7.51
C ASP A 161 -24.73 -34.24 6.70
N PRO A 162 -24.68 -35.43 7.33
CA PRO A 162 -24.70 -35.65 8.78
C PRO A 162 -23.41 -35.15 9.47
N VAL A 163 -23.48 -34.92 10.79
CA VAL A 163 -22.40 -34.28 11.60
C VAL A 163 -21.03 -34.91 11.37
N GLY A 164 -20.94 -36.24 11.35
CA GLY A 164 -19.72 -36.96 10.99
C GLY A 164 -18.53 -36.71 11.92
N LEU A 165 -18.77 -36.52 13.22
CA LEU A 165 -17.74 -36.51 14.27
C LEU A 165 -17.58 -37.91 14.85
N SER A 166 -16.34 -38.35 15.04
CA SER A 166 -16.00 -39.59 15.75
C SER A 166 -15.61 -39.37 17.21
N PHE A 167 -15.37 -38.11 17.59
CA PHE A 167 -14.96 -37.68 18.93
C PHE A 167 -15.32 -36.20 19.11
N ASP A 168 -15.43 -35.78 20.36
CA ASP A 168 -15.76 -34.40 20.73
C ASP A 168 -14.61 -33.46 20.35
N THR A 169 -14.95 -32.25 19.94
CA THR A 169 -13.97 -31.29 19.43
C THR A 169 -14.12 -29.91 20.03
N ASN A 170 -13.01 -29.18 20.13
CA ASN A 170 -13.03 -27.78 20.52
C ASN A 170 -12.97 -26.91 19.27
N ILE A 171 -13.89 -25.95 19.20
CA ILE A 171 -13.92 -24.92 18.17
C ILE A 171 -13.83 -23.58 18.89
N TYR A 172 -12.95 -22.70 18.42
CA TYR A 172 -12.79 -21.36 18.97
C TYR A 172 -13.24 -20.32 17.96
N ILE A 173 -13.92 -19.28 18.45
CA ILE A 173 -14.55 -18.23 17.66
C ILE A 173 -14.16 -16.89 18.28
N ASP A 174 -13.84 -15.91 17.45
CA ASP A 174 -13.43 -14.58 17.87
C ASP A 174 -13.58 -13.53 16.76
N ASP A 175 -13.35 -12.26 17.12
CA ASP A 175 -13.28 -11.11 16.22
C ASP A 175 -14.44 -11.06 15.22
N ILE A 176 -15.66 -10.97 15.74
CA ILE A 176 -16.87 -10.79 14.94
C ILE A 176 -16.97 -9.31 14.59
N VAL A 177 -16.71 -8.97 13.33
CA VAL A 177 -16.58 -7.58 12.87
C VAL A 177 -17.37 -7.40 11.58
N LEU A 178 -18.14 -6.33 11.48
CA LEU A 178 -18.79 -5.91 10.25
C LEU A 178 -18.03 -4.72 9.65
N ASN A 179 -17.55 -4.84 8.42
CA ASN A 179 -16.80 -3.82 7.70
C ASN A 179 -17.12 -3.86 6.18
N ASP A 180 -16.37 -3.13 5.36
CA ASP A 180 -16.54 -3.09 3.89
C ASP A 180 -15.47 -3.89 3.12
N ASN A 181 -14.73 -4.76 3.81
CA ASN A 181 -13.72 -5.61 3.21
C ASN A 181 -14.28 -6.96 2.76
N ALA A 182 -14.38 -7.19 1.46
CA ALA A 182 -14.84 -8.47 0.92
C ALA A 182 -13.81 -9.62 1.05
N ALA A 183 -12.56 -9.33 1.43
CA ALA A 183 -11.46 -10.28 1.44
C ALA A 183 -11.14 -10.79 2.86
N PRO A 184 -10.88 -12.10 3.04
CA PRO A 184 -10.55 -12.64 4.35
C PRO A 184 -9.27 -12.02 4.90
N ILE A 185 -9.26 -11.74 6.20
CA ILE A 185 -8.07 -11.26 6.92
C ILE A 185 -7.06 -12.42 6.95
N THR A 186 -5.91 -12.15 6.34
CA THR A 186 -4.78 -13.07 6.33
C THR A 186 -3.66 -12.53 7.21
N TYR A 187 -2.68 -13.38 7.53
CA TYR A 187 -1.46 -12.92 8.16
C TYR A 187 -0.79 -11.78 7.38
N THR A 188 -0.78 -11.84 6.05
CA THR A 188 -0.20 -10.77 5.22
C THR A 188 -0.98 -9.45 5.34
N THR A 189 -2.28 -9.51 5.63
CA THR A 189 -3.10 -8.33 5.95
C THR A 189 -2.65 -7.72 7.28
N GLU A 190 -2.50 -8.53 8.32
CA GLU A 190 -2.04 -8.05 9.64
C GLU A 190 -0.61 -7.55 9.61
N LEU A 191 0.30 -8.24 8.91
CA LEU A 191 1.66 -7.77 8.72
C LEU A 191 1.67 -6.40 8.05
N PHE A 192 0.77 -6.15 7.09
CA PHE A 192 0.66 -4.86 6.43
C PHE A 192 0.13 -3.76 7.36
N GLN A 193 -0.93 -4.05 8.10
CA GLN A 193 -1.49 -3.15 9.11
C GLN A 193 -0.46 -2.84 10.22
N ASN A 194 0.27 -3.85 10.69
CA ASN A 194 1.32 -3.70 11.71
C ASN A 194 2.54 -2.98 11.15
N SER A 195 2.82 -3.12 9.85
CA SER A 195 3.84 -2.32 9.16
C SER A 195 3.49 -0.84 9.17
N TYR A 196 2.23 -0.47 8.93
CA TYR A 196 1.79 0.92 9.10
C TYR A 196 1.84 1.37 10.57
N GLN A 197 1.41 0.51 11.50
CA GLN A 197 1.46 0.81 12.94
C GLN A 197 2.88 1.12 13.41
N LEU A 198 3.91 0.49 12.83
CA LEU A 198 5.31 0.83 13.12
C LEU A 198 5.60 2.30 12.82
N TYR A 199 5.21 2.81 11.64
CA TYR A 199 5.38 4.22 11.29
C TYR A 199 4.55 5.14 12.17
N LYS A 200 3.33 4.73 12.53
CA LYS A 200 2.50 5.48 13.49
C LYS A 200 3.16 5.59 14.86
N ASN A 201 3.88 4.56 15.32
CA ASN A 201 4.56 4.55 16.62
C ASN A 201 5.81 5.45 16.68
N ILE A 202 6.42 5.77 15.54
CA ILE A 202 7.60 6.65 15.47
C ILE A 202 7.26 8.09 15.06
N ARG A 203 5.98 8.37 14.80
CA ARG A 203 5.48 9.72 14.51
C ARG A 203 5.26 10.48 15.83
N GLN A 204 5.88 11.64 15.94
CA GLN A 204 5.77 12.54 17.07
C GLN A 204 4.53 13.44 16.96
N SER A 205 4.22 14.16 18.03
CA SER A 205 2.98 14.94 18.14
C SER A 205 2.85 16.07 17.11
N ASN A 206 3.97 16.60 16.61
CA ASN A 206 4.00 17.59 15.53
C ASN A 206 4.04 16.97 14.12
N GLY A 207 3.93 15.64 14.01
CA GLY A 207 3.96 14.92 12.73
C GLY A 207 5.34 14.46 12.29
N VAL A 208 6.43 14.88 12.96
CA VAL A 208 7.80 14.47 12.59
C VAL A 208 8.08 13.02 12.97
N TYR A 209 8.82 12.30 12.11
CA TYR A 209 9.15 10.89 12.29
C TYR A 209 10.57 10.68 12.82
N LEU A 210 10.70 9.79 13.81
CA LEU A 210 11.99 9.30 14.31
C LEU A 210 12.66 8.34 13.33
N ASP A 211 13.99 8.21 13.39
CA ASP A 211 14.78 7.33 12.51
C ASP A 211 14.39 5.86 12.62
N ALA A 212 14.02 5.41 13.82
CA ALA A 212 13.74 4.01 14.09
C ALA A 212 12.72 3.81 15.21
N LEU A 213 12.00 2.70 15.13
CA LEU A 213 11.21 2.20 16.25
C LEU A 213 12.16 1.56 17.26
N ALA A 214 12.20 2.13 18.46
CA ALA A 214 12.88 1.52 19.59
C ALA A 214 12.09 0.30 20.09
N ILE A 215 12.78 -0.82 20.31
CA ILE A 215 12.20 -2.04 20.86
C ILE A 215 13.07 -2.56 22.01
N ASN A 216 12.55 -3.52 22.78
CA ASN A 216 13.29 -4.14 23.89
C ASN A 216 13.83 -3.15 24.93
N GLY A 217 13.09 -2.06 25.20
CA GLY A 217 13.46 -1.05 26.19
C GLY A 217 14.56 -0.08 25.73
N ALA A 218 14.90 -0.06 24.44
CA ALA A 218 15.82 0.94 23.89
C ALA A 218 15.20 2.36 23.94
N GLY A 219 16.06 3.38 24.05
CA GLY A 219 15.64 4.78 23.98
C GLY A 219 15.41 5.24 22.54
N GLU A 220 14.65 6.32 22.36
CA GLU A 220 14.36 6.91 21.04
C GLU A 220 15.65 7.31 20.29
N LYS A 221 15.63 7.12 18.97
CA LYS A 221 16.62 7.70 18.03
C LYS A 221 16.19 9.14 17.69
N PRO A 222 17.10 10.00 17.17
CA PRO A 222 16.72 11.30 16.64
C PRO A 222 15.70 11.19 15.49
N ALA A 223 15.09 12.31 15.11
CA ALA A 223 14.36 12.38 13.84
C ALA A 223 15.32 12.28 12.66
N ALA A 224 14.83 11.69 11.56
CA ALA A 224 15.61 11.58 10.32
C ALA A 224 14.80 12.04 9.11
N ILE A 225 15.41 12.82 8.22
CA ILE A 225 14.70 13.39 7.07
C ILE A 225 14.14 12.29 6.14
N VAL A 226 14.89 11.21 5.98
CA VAL A 226 14.47 10.04 5.22
C VAL A 226 13.23 9.37 5.82
N ALA A 227 13.16 9.24 7.16
CA ALA A 227 12.02 8.65 7.85
C ALA A 227 10.75 9.49 7.67
N ASN A 228 10.89 10.82 7.55
CA ASN A 228 9.78 11.72 7.26
C ASN A 228 9.26 11.57 5.82
N GLY A 229 10.15 11.29 4.86
CA GLY A 229 9.75 10.93 3.49
C GLY A 229 8.93 9.64 3.44
N ILE A 230 9.42 8.58 4.09
CA ILE A 230 8.71 7.31 4.19
C ILE A 230 7.41 7.46 5.00
N GLY A 231 7.42 8.25 6.07
CA GLY A 231 6.26 8.55 6.90
C GLY A 231 5.12 9.20 6.10
N LEU A 232 5.42 10.19 5.26
CA LEU A 232 4.44 10.79 4.35
C LEU A 232 3.85 9.77 3.37
N MET A 233 4.68 8.86 2.82
CA MET A 233 4.18 7.78 1.98
C MET A 233 3.31 6.79 2.76
N ALA A 234 3.68 6.46 4.00
CA ALA A 234 2.90 5.60 4.88
C ALA A 234 1.52 6.20 5.19
N LEU A 235 1.43 7.53 5.36
CA LEU A 235 0.16 8.23 5.51
C LEU A 235 -0.72 8.12 4.26
N CYS A 236 -0.14 8.28 3.06
CA CYS A 236 -0.87 8.10 1.80
C CYS A 236 -1.37 6.65 1.65
N ILE A 237 -0.56 5.65 2.04
CA ILE A 237 -0.95 4.24 2.05
C ILE A 237 -2.13 4.00 3.00
N SER A 238 -2.06 4.55 4.22
CA SER A 238 -3.12 4.40 5.22
C SER A 238 -4.44 4.98 4.73
N ASP A 239 -4.43 6.20 4.20
CA ASP A 239 -5.64 6.85 3.69
C ASP A 239 -6.23 6.09 2.50
N ALA A 240 -5.38 5.57 1.61
CA ALA A 240 -5.82 4.77 0.47
C ALA A 240 -6.45 3.44 0.92
N MET A 241 -5.85 2.79 1.91
CA MET A 241 -6.41 1.56 2.47
C MET A 241 -7.69 1.82 3.25
N TYR A 242 -7.75 2.88 4.06
CA TYR A 242 -8.97 3.32 4.75
C TYR A 242 -10.11 3.56 3.76
N THR A 243 -9.85 4.31 2.69
CA THR A 243 -10.81 4.58 1.62
C THR A 243 -11.24 3.30 0.91
N LYS A 244 -10.31 2.37 0.69
CA LYS A 244 -10.59 1.10 0.00
C LYS A 244 -11.44 0.14 0.85
N THR A 245 -11.18 0.04 2.16
CA THR A 245 -11.71 -1.06 3.00
C THR A 245 -12.71 -0.62 4.07
N GLY A 246 -12.75 0.68 4.40
CA GLY A 246 -13.52 1.20 5.54
C GLY A 246 -13.01 0.73 6.92
N ASP A 247 -11.86 0.05 6.98
CA ASP A 247 -11.28 -0.48 8.23
C ASP A 247 -10.63 0.65 9.05
N ALA A 248 -11.46 1.29 9.88
CA ALA A 248 -11.08 2.33 10.82
C ALA A 248 -10.31 1.82 12.05
N ILE A 249 -10.15 0.50 12.21
CA ILE A 249 -9.41 -0.09 13.34
C ILE A 249 -7.92 -0.08 13.03
N ASN A 250 -7.56 -0.41 11.78
CA ASN A 250 -6.16 -0.57 11.38
C ASN A 250 -5.65 0.52 10.45
N TRP A 251 -6.55 1.27 9.83
CA TRP A 251 -6.23 2.40 8.96
C TRP A 251 -6.92 3.66 9.46
N GLU A 252 -6.36 4.82 9.13
CA GLU A 252 -6.94 6.13 9.47
C GLU A 252 -6.95 7.04 8.23
N PRO A 253 -7.96 7.91 8.06
CA PRO A 253 -7.85 9.04 7.14
C PRO A 253 -6.72 9.95 7.61
N THR A 254 -5.83 10.38 6.71
CA THR A 254 -4.53 10.94 7.15
C THR A 254 -4.28 12.40 6.77
N ALA A 255 -5.26 13.10 6.20
CA ALA A 255 -5.07 14.46 5.71
C ALA A 255 -4.51 15.41 6.79
N ASP A 256 -5.02 15.34 8.02
CA ASP A 256 -4.56 16.20 9.12
C ASP A 256 -3.12 15.87 9.56
N GLN A 257 -2.75 14.59 9.58
CA GLN A 257 -1.40 14.15 9.92
C GLN A 257 -0.40 14.56 8.84
N VAL A 258 -0.81 14.54 7.57
CA VAL A 258 0.01 15.06 6.46
C VAL A 258 0.19 16.57 6.62
N ILE A 259 -0.88 17.32 6.89
CA ILE A 259 -0.81 18.78 7.12
C ILE A 259 0.14 19.09 8.28
N ALA A 260 0.03 18.40 9.42
CA ALA A 260 0.91 18.60 10.57
C ALA A 260 2.38 18.36 10.22
N THR A 261 2.68 17.24 9.55
CA THR A 261 4.04 16.90 9.12
C THR A 261 4.59 17.96 8.17
N LEU A 262 3.84 18.34 7.13
CA LEU A 262 4.27 19.34 6.16
C LEU A 262 4.47 20.72 6.79
N GLN A 263 3.58 21.12 7.71
CA GLN A 263 3.68 22.39 8.42
C GLN A 263 4.94 22.44 9.27
N ALA A 264 5.29 21.36 9.98
CA ALA A 264 6.53 21.29 10.76
C ALA A 264 7.77 21.57 9.89
N PHE A 265 7.85 21.01 8.67
CA PHE A 265 8.96 21.28 7.76
C PHE A 265 8.93 22.67 7.13
N VAL A 266 7.74 23.24 6.89
CA VAL A 266 7.61 24.65 6.49
C VAL A 266 8.17 25.56 7.59
N ASP A 267 7.86 25.27 8.85
CA ASP A 267 8.33 26.04 10.01
C ASP A 267 9.84 25.87 10.21
N PHE A 268 10.37 24.64 10.12
CA PHE A 268 11.82 24.40 10.18
C PHE A 268 12.56 25.16 9.08
N LYS A 269 12.03 25.18 7.86
CA LYS A 269 12.63 25.95 6.77
C LYS A 269 12.59 27.45 7.06
N ALA A 270 11.47 27.98 7.56
CA ALA A 270 11.37 29.39 7.95
C ALA A 270 12.37 29.78 9.06
N ASN A 271 12.75 28.82 9.90
CA ASN A 271 13.78 28.96 10.95
C ASN A 271 15.21 28.71 10.44
N GLY A 272 15.44 28.55 9.14
CA GLY A 272 16.78 28.43 8.56
C GLY A 272 17.43 27.06 8.74
N ILE A 273 16.65 26.00 9.02
CA ILE A 273 17.18 24.64 9.20
C ILE A 273 17.67 24.02 7.88
N ALA A 274 17.06 24.38 6.75
CA ALA A 274 17.48 23.87 5.45
C ALA A 274 18.73 24.61 4.93
N ASN A 275 19.56 23.91 4.15
CA ASN A 275 20.69 24.53 3.43
C ASN A 275 20.21 25.33 2.21
N ASP A 276 21.11 26.03 1.53
CA ASP A 276 20.78 26.85 0.34
C ASP A 276 20.44 25.99 -0.91
N ALA A 277 20.46 24.66 -0.82
CA ALA A 277 19.89 23.75 -1.81
C ALA A 277 18.48 23.27 -1.43
N GLY A 278 17.90 23.80 -0.34
CA GLY A 278 16.59 23.42 0.19
C GLY A 278 16.56 22.07 0.89
N MET A 279 17.70 21.51 1.25
CA MET A 279 17.83 20.21 1.91
C MET A 279 17.87 20.36 3.43
N PHE A 280 17.24 19.45 4.16
CA PHE A 280 17.24 19.40 5.62
C PHE A 280 18.37 18.48 6.14
N PRO A 281 18.82 18.67 7.40
CA PRO A 281 19.79 17.79 8.04
C PRO A 281 19.33 16.34 8.04
N ARG A 282 20.27 15.40 7.93
CA ARG A 282 20.00 13.96 7.97
C ARG A 282 19.31 13.58 9.28
N TYR A 283 19.90 13.99 10.41
CA TYR A 283 19.37 13.79 11.75
C TYR A 283 19.13 15.12 12.45
N PHE A 284 18.04 15.21 13.21
CA PHE A 284 17.64 16.44 13.91
C PHE A 284 16.69 16.13 15.07
N ARG A 285 16.50 17.10 15.95
CA ARG A 285 15.50 17.05 17.01
C ARG A 285 14.12 17.22 16.41
N TRP A 286 13.21 16.31 16.71
CA TRP A 286 11.86 16.32 16.15
C TRP A 286 11.07 17.58 16.50
N ASP A 287 11.37 18.23 17.63
CA ASP A 287 10.62 19.38 18.15
C ASP A 287 11.01 20.72 17.52
N SER A 288 12.22 20.82 16.95
CA SER A 288 12.82 22.11 16.56
C SER A 288 13.58 22.08 15.23
N GLY A 289 13.91 20.90 14.70
CA GLY A 289 14.75 20.76 13.52
C GLY A 289 16.23 21.01 13.76
N ASN A 290 16.62 21.43 14.97
CA ASN A 290 18.02 21.65 15.34
C ASN A 290 18.79 20.33 15.49
N GLN A 291 20.12 20.41 15.57
CA GLN A 291 20.97 19.24 15.83
C GLN A 291 20.56 18.51 17.12
N ASP A 292 20.54 17.18 17.07
CA ASP A 292 20.22 16.32 18.22
C ASP A 292 21.50 15.64 18.74
N GLY A 293 22.06 16.18 19.83
CA GLY A 293 23.32 15.69 20.40
C GLY A 293 24.46 15.66 19.38
N ASP A 294 25.21 14.56 19.34
CA ASP A 294 26.36 14.36 18.45
C ASP A 294 25.98 13.71 17.10
N TRP A 295 24.68 13.56 16.81
CA TRP A 295 24.24 12.98 15.54
C TRP A 295 24.58 13.92 14.37
N SER A 296 24.97 13.32 13.23
CA SER A 296 25.40 14.08 12.05
C SER A 296 24.25 14.92 11.48
N GLY A 297 24.44 16.24 11.47
CA GLY A 297 23.56 17.20 10.80
C GLY A 297 23.87 17.38 9.31
N GLU A 298 24.55 16.43 8.66
CA GLU A 298 24.91 16.52 7.24
C GLU A 298 23.66 16.61 6.33
N PHE A 299 23.77 17.32 5.20
CA PHE A 299 22.70 17.38 4.21
C PHE A 299 22.84 16.23 3.20
N SER A 300 22.42 15.03 3.63
CA SER A 300 22.41 13.83 2.80
C SER A 300 21.45 14.00 1.62
N THR A 301 21.99 13.92 0.40
CA THR A 301 21.24 14.20 -0.83
C THR A 301 20.24 13.10 -1.17
N VAL A 302 20.55 11.83 -0.86
CA VAL A 302 19.63 10.71 -1.08
C VAL A 302 18.48 10.71 -0.06
N ASP A 303 18.77 11.02 1.22
CA ASP A 303 17.74 11.08 2.26
C ASP A 303 16.73 12.21 1.97
N ASN A 304 17.24 13.36 1.51
CA ASN A 304 16.39 14.45 1.06
C ASN A 304 15.65 14.14 -0.25
N ALA A 305 16.24 13.36 -1.16
CA ALA A 305 15.54 12.92 -2.36
C ALA A 305 14.35 12.01 -2.00
N ILE A 306 14.51 11.10 -1.04
CA ILE A 306 13.42 10.26 -0.52
C ILE A 306 12.34 11.11 0.16
N PHE A 307 12.73 12.13 0.92
CA PHE A 307 11.78 13.11 1.46
C PHE A 307 10.99 13.83 0.37
N ALA A 308 11.67 14.31 -0.68
CA ALA A 308 11.03 14.92 -1.84
C ALA A 308 10.06 13.97 -2.55
N MET A 309 10.36 12.67 -2.61
CA MET A 309 9.41 11.68 -3.13
C MET A 309 8.14 11.57 -2.29
N GLY A 310 8.26 11.63 -0.95
CA GLY A 310 7.11 11.71 -0.05
C GLY A 310 6.25 12.95 -0.31
N LEU A 311 6.89 14.11 -0.51
CA LEU A 311 6.20 15.36 -0.87
C LEU A 311 5.45 15.24 -2.20
N HIS A 312 6.10 14.70 -3.24
CA HIS A 312 5.47 14.46 -4.54
C HIS A 312 4.26 13.52 -4.41
N MET A 313 4.40 12.43 -3.66
CA MET A 313 3.29 11.52 -3.41
C MET A 313 2.10 12.23 -2.76
N CYS A 314 2.33 13.03 -1.72
CA CYS A 314 1.27 13.81 -1.09
C CYS A 314 0.60 14.79 -2.07
N THR A 315 1.37 15.47 -2.93
CA THR A 315 0.80 16.39 -3.93
C THR A 315 -0.12 15.70 -4.93
N ASN A 316 0.21 14.46 -5.32
CA ASN A 316 -0.55 13.71 -6.31
C ASN A 316 -1.74 12.97 -5.70
N TYR A 317 -1.54 12.35 -4.53
CA TYR A 317 -2.58 11.56 -3.87
C TYR A 317 -3.65 12.47 -3.25
N PHE A 318 -3.24 13.52 -2.53
CA PHE A 318 -4.14 14.52 -1.95
C PHE A 318 -4.33 15.74 -2.87
N ALA A 319 -4.39 15.54 -4.19
CA ALA A 319 -4.46 16.64 -5.17
C ALA A 319 -5.65 17.60 -4.96
N ASN A 320 -6.72 17.14 -4.32
CA ASN A 320 -7.90 17.96 -4.00
C ASN A 320 -7.80 18.71 -2.65
N ASN A 321 -6.75 18.48 -1.85
CA ASN A 321 -6.50 19.19 -0.60
C ASN A 321 -5.51 20.35 -0.85
N ALA A 322 -6.06 21.57 -0.98
CA ALA A 322 -5.27 22.76 -1.31
C ALA A 322 -4.14 23.05 -0.31
N THR A 323 -4.35 22.79 0.99
CA THR A 323 -3.34 23.03 2.03
C THR A 323 -2.15 22.08 1.88
N ILE A 324 -2.42 20.78 1.70
CA ILE A 324 -1.37 19.78 1.48
C ILE A 324 -0.56 20.12 0.24
N VAL A 325 -1.24 20.40 -0.87
CA VAL A 325 -0.60 20.75 -2.15
C VAL A 325 0.26 22.02 -2.01
N ALA A 326 -0.26 23.06 -1.36
CA ALA A 326 0.48 24.31 -1.16
C ALA A 326 1.74 24.10 -0.30
N ASN A 327 1.62 23.43 0.86
CA ASN A 327 2.75 23.21 1.76
C ASN A 327 3.83 22.33 1.11
N ALA A 328 3.44 21.20 0.49
CA ALA A 328 4.38 20.31 -0.18
C ALA A 328 5.09 20.99 -1.36
N ASN A 329 4.36 21.75 -2.19
CA ASN A 329 4.97 22.51 -3.28
C ASN A 329 5.93 23.60 -2.79
N SER A 330 5.63 24.25 -1.66
CA SER A 330 6.51 25.27 -1.07
C SER A 330 7.86 24.70 -0.63
N LEU A 331 7.88 23.43 -0.21
CA LEU A 331 9.11 22.70 0.16
C LEU A 331 9.85 22.20 -1.08
N LEU A 332 9.14 21.56 -2.01
CA LEU A 332 9.69 21.04 -3.27
C LEU A 332 10.35 22.13 -4.11
N ALA A 333 9.72 23.31 -4.20
CA ALA A 333 10.20 24.40 -5.05
C ALA A 333 11.60 24.92 -4.67
N THR A 334 12.09 24.63 -3.47
CA THR A 334 13.44 25.03 -3.03
C THR A 334 14.48 23.95 -3.14
N MET A 335 14.09 22.70 -3.39
CA MET A 335 15.03 21.58 -3.46
C MET A 335 15.73 21.54 -4.82
N ASP A 336 17.04 21.79 -4.84
CA ASP A 336 17.85 21.76 -6.06
C ASP A 336 18.85 20.59 -6.07
N PHE A 337 18.37 19.44 -6.50
CA PHE A 337 19.20 18.24 -6.66
C PHE A 337 20.25 18.36 -7.78
N THR A 338 20.16 19.36 -8.66
CA THR A 338 21.19 19.56 -9.71
C THR A 338 22.54 19.97 -9.12
N LYS A 339 22.57 20.50 -7.89
CA LYS A 339 23.81 20.82 -7.17
C LYS A 339 24.58 19.57 -6.74
N ALA A 340 23.90 18.43 -6.58
CA ALA A 340 24.53 17.15 -6.25
C ALA A 340 25.18 16.44 -7.46
N ILE A 341 24.96 16.91 -8.69
CA ILE A 341 25.48 16.29 -9.91
C ILE A 341 26.86 16.84 -10.28
N TYR A 342 27.84 15.93 -10.34
CA TYR A 342 29.22 16.18 -10.75
C TYR A 342 29.53 15.43 -12.05
N PRO A 343 30.67 15.71 -12.74
CA PRO A 343 30.91 15.18 -14.09
C PRO A 343 30.79 13.65 -14.23
N THR A 344 31.25 12.89 -13.24
CA THR A 344 31.25 11.42 -13.24
C THR A 344 30.70 10.78 -11.97
N LYS A 345 30.34 11.60 -10.98
CA LYS A 345 29.90 11.16 -9.66
C LYS A 345 28.72 11.99 -9.16
N MET A 346 28.12 11.55 -8.06
CA MET A 346 27.11 12.30 -7.32
C MET A 346 27.64 12.58 -5.92
N ALA A 347 27.42 13.80 -5.42
CA ALA A 347 27.74 14.15 -4.04
C ALA A 347 26.68 13.53 -3.12
N MET A 348 27.14 12.76 -2.14
CA MET A 348 26.28 12.18 -1.11
C MET A 348 25.86 13.22 -0.09
N ILE A 349 26.71 14.21 0.15
CA ILE A 349 26.50 15.28 1.12
C ILE A 349 26.71 16.63 0.41
N LEU A 350 25.83 17.59 0.68
CA LEU A 350 26.07 19.01 0.40
C LEU A 350 26.35 19.77 1.69
N ASP A 351 27.11 20.86 1.59
CA ASP A 351 27.36 21.78 2.69
C ASP A 351 26.16 22.72 2.95
N GLN A 352 26.32 23.64 3.91
CA GLN A 352 25.30 24.64 4.24
C GLN A 352 24.98 25.58 3.05
N SER A 353 25.96 25.89 2.21
CA SER A 353 25.73 26.69 1.00
C SER A 353 25.06 25.89 -0.12
N GLY A 354 24.91 24.58 0.06
CA GLY A 354 24.39 23.67 -0.93
C GLY A 354 25.23 23.57 -2.21
N THR A 355 26.40 24.21 -2.27
CA THR A 355 27.22 24.30 -3.49
C THR A 355 28.47 23.43 -3.45
N VAL A 356 28.97 23.09 -2.25
CA VAL A 356 30.13 22.23 -2.08
C VAL A 356 29.68 20.81 -1.74
N GLY A 357 29.98 19.88 -2.62
CA GLY A 357 29.70 18.45 -2.42
C GLY A 357 30.86 17.73 -1.73
N SER A 358 30.53 16.77 -0.88
CA SER A 358 31.48 15.85 -0.26
C SER A 358 30.91 14.43 -0.23
N ALA A 359 31.76 13.45 0.10
CA ALA A 359 31.46 12.00 0.04
C ALA A 359 30.83 11.62 -1.32
N PHE A 360 31.64 11.18 -2.28
CA PHE A 360 31.14 10.97 -3.65
C PHE A 360 30.87 9.51 -3.94
N THR A 361 29.77 9.24 -4.64
CA THR A 361 29.43 7.90 -5.13
C THR A 361 29.38 7.83 -6.65
N SER A 362 29.65 6.63 -7.18
CA SER A 362 29.60 6.32 -8.61
C SER A 362 28.26 5.66 -8.97
N PRO A 363 27.77 5.80 -10.22
CA PRO A 363 26.73 4.93 -10.75
C PRO A 363 27.24 3.48 -10.92
N PHE A 364 26.43 2.42 -10.77
CA PHE A 364 25.00 2.39 -10.44
C PHE A 364 24.75 2.06 -8.97
N ASN A 365 23.90 2.85 -8.29
CA ASN A 365 23.35 2.55 -6.96
C ASN A 365 22.06 3.36 -6.69
N GLU A 366 21.60 3.48 -5.44
CA GLU A 366 20.35 4.13 -5.04
C GLU A 366 20.30 5.64 -5.38
N TYR A 367 21.47 6.24 -5.64
CA TYR A 367 21.58 7.63 -6.10
C TYR A 367 21.08 7.83 -7.54
N MET A 368 20.65 6.77 -8.24
CA MET A 368 19.78 6.93 -9.39
C MET A 368 18.59 7.84 -9.08
N LEU A 369 18.05 7.80 -7.85
CA LEU A 369 16.99 8.71 -7.40
C LEU A 369 17.44 10.17 -7.42
N VAL A 370 18.63 10.49 -6.90
CA VAL A 370 19.17 11.87 -6.91
C VAL A 370 19.37 12.36 -8.34
N ALA A 371 19.96 11.52 -9.21
CA ALA A 371 20.11 11.82 -10.62
C ALA A 371 18.77 12.01 -11.34
N TRP A 372 17.77 11.23 -10.98
CA TRP A 372 16.42 11.31 -11.53
C TRP A 372 15.73 12.62 -11.14
N MET A 373 15.83 13.02 -9.87
CA MET A 373 15.33 14.31 -9.39
C MET A 373 16.03 15.48 -10.08
N ALA A 374 17.36 15.41 -10.21
CA ALA A 374 18.14 16.44 -10.88
C ALA A 374 17.82 16.55 -12.39
N LYS A 375 17.62 15.41 -13.07
CA LYS A 375 17.23 15.36 -14.49
C LYS A 375 15.91 16.08 -14.75
N ASN A 376 14.98 15.97 -13.81
CA ASN A 376 13.62 16.49 -13.92
C ASN A 376 13.41 17.79 -13.13
N ALA A 377 14.48 18.42 -12.68
CA ALA A 377 14.44 19.74 -12.06
C ALA A 377 13.95 20.81 -13.06
N PRO A 378 13.48 21.96 -12.58
CA PRO A 378 13.16 23.10 -13.44
C PRO A 378 14.32 23.47 -14.36
N THR A 379 14.00 23.81 -15.62
CA THR A 379 15.01 24.22 -16.62
C THR A 379 15.75 25.51 -16.24
N SER A 380 15.21 26.28 -15.29
CA SER A 380 15.84 27.46 -14.69
C SER A 380 17.01 27.12 -13.76
N ASN A 381 17.12 25.88 -13.26
CA ASN A 381 18.23 25.51 -12.38
C ASN A 381 19.52 25.46 -13.19
N VAL A 382 20.56 26.14 -12.70
CA VAL A 382 21.87 26.25 -13.39
C VAL A 382 22.46 24.87 -13.73
N GLY A 383 22.23 23.88 -12.87
CA GLY A 383 22.71 22.51 -13.07
C GLY A 383 21.83 21.63 -13.96
N TYR A 384 20.76 22.14 -14.56
CA TYR A 384 19.83 21.33 -15.37
C TYR A 384 20.53 20.63 -16.54
N ALA A 385 21.31 21.37 -17.35
CA ALA A 385 21.97 20.83 -18.55
C ALA A 385 23.01 19.74 -18.22
N LYS A 386 23.79 19.91 -17.14
CA LYS A 386 24.73 18.88 -16.68
C LYS A 386 24.00 17.64 -16.15
N SER A 387 22.85 17.82 -15.51
CA SER A 387 22.02 16.70 -15.00
C SER A 387 21.44 15.86 -16.13
N GLN A 388 21.02 16.51 -17.22
CA GLN A 388 20.58 15.82 -18.43
C GLN A 388 21.70 14.99 -19.07
N THR A 389 22.89 15.58 -19.16
CA THR A 389 24.09 14.89 -19.69
C THR A 389 24.45 13.69 -18.82
N PHE A 390 24.50 13.88 -17.50
CA PHE A 390 24.82 12.82 -16.55
C PHE A 390 23.85 11.65 -16.65
N TRP A 391 22.53 11.92 -16.67
CA TRP A 391 21.52 10.88 -16.82
C TRP A 391 21.70 10.09 -18.12
N ASN A 392 21.90 10.79 -19.24
CA ASN A 392 22.04 10.14 -20.54
C ASN A 392 23.28 9.24 -20.62
N THR A 393 24.35 9.60 -19.90
CA THR A 393 25.59 8.80 -19.84
C THR A 393 25.45 7.56 -18.96
N TYR A 394 24.82 7.67 -17.80
CA TYR A 394 24.89 6.64 -16.76
C TYR A 394 23.59 5.87 -16.51
N PHE A 395 22.42 6.42 -16.87
CA PHE A 395 21.13 5.85 -16.47
C PHE A 395 20.09 5.71 -17.61
N ALA A 396 20.24 6.40 -18.74
CA ALA A 396 19.23 6.33 -19.81
C ALA A 396 19.14 4.96 -20.49
N ASN A 397 20.23 4.19 -20.56
CA ASN A 397 20.21 2.85 -21.11
C ASN A 397 21.17 1.94 -20.31
N PRO A 398 20.64 1.02 -19.47
CA PRO A 398 21.48 0.21 -18.59
C PRO A 398 22.38 -0.79 -19.34
N ASP A 399 22.17 -1.04 -20.63
CA ASP A 399 23.04 -1.93 -21.42
C ASP A 399 24.30 -1.23 -21.94
N THR A 400 24.21 0.08 -22.21
CA THR A 400 25.30 0.86 -22.81
C THR A 400 25.90 1.87 -21.84
N ALA A 401 25.27 2.09 -20.69
CA ALA A 401 25.77 2.99 -19.66
C ALA A 401 27.18 2.61 -19.20
N LEU A 402 27.97 3.62 -18.83
CA LEU A 402 29.32 3.45 -18.30
C LEU A 402 29.29 3.04 -16.82
N ILE A 403 28.76 1.84 -16.56
CA ILE A 403 28.54 1.25 -15.22
C ILE A 403 29.00 -0.21 -15.18
N THR A 404 29.35 -0.69 -13.99
CA THR A 404 29.83 -2.06 -13.78
C THR A 404 28.68 -3.06 -13.86
N ARG A 405 28.96 -4.25 -14.44
CA ARG A 405 27.97 -5.33 -14.62
C ARG A 405 28.47 -6.67 -14.07
N PRO A 406 28.62 -6.81 -12.74
CA PRO A 406 29.10 -8.06 -12.18
C PRO A 406 28.07 -9.18 -12.39
N THR A 407 28.54 -10.43 -12.46
CA THR A 407 27.69 -11.61 -12.68
C THR A 407 27.84 -12.59 -11.54
N TYR A 408 26.71 -12.95 -10.91
CA TYR A 408 26.66 -13.87 -9.78
C TYR A 408 25.79 -15.05 -10.14
N PHE A 409 26.41 -16.24 -10.17
CA PHE A 409 25.70 -17.49 -10.44
C PHE A 409 24.90 -17.51 -11.75
N GLY A 410 25.40 -16.81 -12.78
CA GLY A 410 24.73 -16.67 -14.08
C GLY A 410 23.78 -15.47 -14.18
N TYR A 411 23.58 -14.71 -13.11
CA TYR A 411 22.74 -13.51 -13.10
C TYR A 411 23.60 -12.24 -13.13
N THR A 412 23.55 -11.51 -14.24
CA THR A 412 24.25 -10.23 -14.40
C THR A 412 23.45 -9.10 -13.76
N THR A 413 24.08 -8.30 -12.90
CA THR A 413 23.47 -7.16 -12.19
C THR A 413 24.14 -5.84 -12.58
N LEU A 414 23.64 -4.70 -12.09
CA LEU A 414 24.33 -3.41 -12.19
C LEU A 414 25.03 -3.08 -10.85
N SER A 415 26.07 -2.27 -10.88
CA SER A 415 26.78 -1.84 -9.67
C SER A 415 27.69 -0.62 -9.91
N ASP A 416 28.13 0.01 -8.83
CA ASP A 416 29.26 0.93 -8.73
C ASP A 416 30.62 0.23 -8.48
N GLY A 417 30.62 -1.11 -8.38
CA GLY A 417 31.76 -1.99 -8.15
C GLY A 417 31.34 -3.46 -8.08
N ASP A 418 31.18 -3.99 -6.86
CA ASP A 418 30.77 -5.38 -6.55
C ASP A 418 29.25 -5.53 -6.34
N PHE A 419 28.72 -6.68 -5.90
CA PHE A 419 27.29 -6.82 -5.62
C PHE A 419 26.82 -5.75 -4.63
N ILE A 420 25.70 -5.12 -4.95
CA ILE A 420 25.03 -4.14 -4.10
C ILE A 420 23.87 -4.82 -3.37
N SER A 421 23.63 -4.49 -2.09
CA SER A 421 22.52 -5.03 -1.32
C SER A 421 21.17 -4.82 -2.02
N SER A 422 20.25 -5.76 -1.88
CA SER A 422 19.00 -5.79 -2.65
C SER A 422 18.04 -4.64 -2.34
N PHE A 423 18.23 -3.89 -1.24
CA PHE A 423 17.45 -2.68 -0.97
C PHE A 423 17.70 -1.59 -2.02
N ILE A 424 18.89 -1.54 -2.61
CA ILE A 424 19.29 -0.51 -3.58
C ILE A 424 18.44 -0.57 -4.85
N PRO A 425 18.38 -1.69 -5.59
CA PRO A 425 17.52 -1.77 -6.76
C PRO A 425 16.03 -1.71 -6.40
N GLN A 426 15.62 -2.09 -5.18
CA GLN A 426 14.25 -1.89 -4.69
C GLN A 426 13.91 -0.41 -4.51
N PHE A 427 14.81 0.41 -3.98
CA PHE A 427 14.62 1.85 -3.89
C PHE A 427 14.46 2.45 -5.30
N CYS A 428 15.29 2.05 -6.26
CA CYS A 428 15.12 2.47 -7.64
C CYS A 428 13.73 2.06 -8.20
N TYR A 429 13.27 0.83 -7.93
CA TYR A 429 11.94 0.38 -8.35
C TYR A 429 10.79 1.23 -7.76
N TYR A 430 10.82 1.51 -6.45
CA TYR A 430 9.72 2.22 -5.77
C TYR A 430 9.75 3.73 -5.95
N PHE A 431 10.93 4.34 -6.13
CA PHE A 431 11.08 5.80 -6.22
C PHE A 431 11.31 6.33 -7.63
N VAL A 432 11.82 5.51 -8.56
CA VAL A 432 12.18 5.99 -9.91
C VAL A 432 11.28 5.35 -10.95
N HIS A 433 10.25 6.09 -11.39
CA HIS A 433 9.29 5.62 -12.40
C HIS A 433 9.97 5.08 -13.68
N TYR A 434 11.07 5.70 -14.11
CA TYR A 434 11.85 5.24 -15.26
C TYR A 434 12.40 3.82 -15.09
N PHE A 435 12.90 3.48 -13.89
CA PHE A 435 13.46 2.16 -13.61
C PHE A 435 12.39 1.07 -13.78
N LYS A 436 11.21 1.29 -13.21
CA LYS A 436 10.09 0.33 -13.29
C LYS A 436 9.52 0.21 -14.71
N SER A 437 9.47 1.31 -15.46
CA SER A 437 8.88 1.33 -16.81
C SER A 437 9.83 0.82 -17.91
N ASP A 438 11.12 0.70 -17.62
CA ASP A 438 12.12 0.20 -18.56
C ASP A 438 12.36 -1.31 -18.39
N SER A 439 12.06 -2.07 -19.46
CA SER A 439 12.19 -3.54 -19.46
C SER A 439 13.61 -4.06 -19.18
N LYS A 440 14.66 -3.29 -19.51
CA LYS A 440 16.05 -3.71 -19.28
C LYS A 440 16.39 -3.57 -17.81
N TYR A 441 16.03 -2.45 -17.18
CA TYR A 441 16.15 -2.31 -15.73
C TYR A 441 15.38 -3.39 -14.98
N MET A 442 14.17 -3.73 -15.42
CA MET A 442 13.39 -4.82 -14.84
C MET A 442 14.03 -6.22 -15.04
N SER A 443 14.78 -6.42 -16.13
CA SER A 443 15.60 -7.62 -16.31
C SER A 443 16.72 -7.69 -15.27
N TYR A 444 17.45 -6.59 -15.05
CA TYR A 444 18.46 -6.54 -13.98
C TYR A 444 17.81 -6.70 -12.59
N PHE A 445 16.62 -6.12 -12.36
CA PHE A 445 15.83 -6.27 -11.12
C PHE A 445 15.55 -7.73 -10.79
N SER A 446 15.13 -8.50 -11.79
CA SER A 446 14.94 -9.94 -11.67
C SER A 446 16.24 -10.70 -11.40
N ASN A 447 17.37 -10.25 -11.97
CA ASN A 447 18.68 -10.85 -11.74
C ASN A 447 19.17 -10.64 -10.30
N TRP A 448 18.99 -9.45 -9.69
CA TRP A 448 19.31 -9.24 -8.27
C TRP A 448 18.50 -10.18 -7.37
N LEU A 449 17.18 -10.28 -7.60
CA LEU A 449 16.30 -11.23 -6.88
C LEU A 449 16.83 -12.67 -6.96
N ASN A 450 17.12 -13.15 -8.17
CA ASN A 450 17.52 -14.55 -8.37
C ASN A 450 18.92 -14.83 -7.80
N ALA A 451 19.83 -13.87 -7.89
CA ALA A 451 21.16 -13.98 -7.29
C ALA A 451 21.10 -14.03 -5.74
N ASP A 452 20.26 -13.19 -5.13
CA ASP A 452 20.03 -13.16 -3.67
C ASP A 452 19.47 -14.50 -3.16
N LYS A 453 18.39 -15.00 -3.79
CA LYS A 453 17.79 -16.29 -3.43
C LYS A 453 18.79 -17.44 -3.58
N LEU A 454 19.55 -17.47 -4.67
CA LEU A 454 20.52 -18.54 -4.90
C LEU A 454 21.73 -18.44 -3.94
N PHE A 455 22.15 -17.22 -3.58
CA PHE A 455 23.17 -17.01 -2.56
C PHE A 455 22.74 -17.61 -1.22
N ALA A 456 21.51 -17.37 -0.77
CA ALA A 456 21.01 -17.93 0.48
C ALA A 456 21.11 -19.47 0.51
N THR A 457 20.72 -20.15 -0.57
CA THR A 457 20.88 -21.61 -0.70
C THR A 457 22.35 -22.03 -0.65
N LYS A 458 23.24 -21.31 -1.35
CA LYS A 458 24.69 -21.59 -1.36
C LYS A 458 25.36 -21.37 0.00
N GLU A 459 24.87 -20.43 0.80
CA GLU A 459 25.29 -20.17 2.19
C GLU A 459 24.66 -21.13 3.21
N GLY A 460 23.97 -22.18 2.74
CA GLY A 460 23.39 -23.23 3.55
C GLY A 460 22.07 -22.84 4.22
N ALA A 461 21.22 -22.03 3.58
CA ALA A 461 19.81 -21.93 3.98
C ALA A 461 19.11 -23.26 3.73
N THR A 462 18.60 -23.88 4.79
CA THR A 462 17.86 -25.14 4.72
C THR A 462 16.46 -24.93 4.15
N ASN A 463 15.85 -23.78 4.44
CA ASN A 463 14.52 -23.45 3.94
C ASN A 463 14.61 -22.42 2.81
N THR A 464 13.81 -22.61 1.77
CA THR A 464 13.83 -21.77 0.56
C THR A 464 13.27 -20.36 0.80
N TYR A 465 12.61 -20.12 1.93
CA TYR A 465 12.05 -18.83 2.34
C TYR A 465 13.02 -17.97 3.16
N GLU A 466 14.22 -18.46 3.48
CA GLU A 466 15.21 -17.76 4.31
C GLU A 466 16.26 -17.02 3.47
N TRP A 467 15.87 -15.89 2.88
CA TRP A 467 16.71 -15.07 1.99
C TRP A 467 16.49 -13.56 2.18
N GLY A 468 17.17 -12.71 1.40
CA GLY A 468 17.02 -11.26 1.46
C GLY A 468 18.25 -10.58 2.06
N LEU A 469 19.09 -10.05 1.17
CA LEU A 469 20.30 -9.29 1.49
C LEU A 469 19.96 -7.79 1.57
N GLY A 470 20.00 -7.23 2.77
CA GLY A 470 19.50 -5.87 3.04
C GLY A 470 20.28 -5.12 4.11
N ALA A 471 19.91 -3.87 4.31
CA ALA A 471 20.48 -2.99 5.33
C ALA A 471 19.60 -2.86 6.58
N GLY A 472 20.15 -2.34 7.69
CA GLY A 472 19.53 -2.35 9.02
C GLY A 472 20.43 -2.83 10.19
N GLU A 473 19.87 -2.80 11.40
CA GLU A 473 20.56 -3.32 12.59
C GLU A 473 20.77 -4.83 12.54
N ILE A 474 21.93 -5.25 13.03
CA ILE A 474 22.28 -6.65 13.24
C ILE A 474 21.69 -7.06 14.60
N PRO A 475 20.85 -8.11 14.67
CA PRO A 475 20.40 -8.64 15.95
C PRO A 475 21.59 -9.01 16.85
N GLY A 476 21.62 -8.52 18.09
CA GLY A 476 22.77 -8.64 18.98
C GLY A 476 23.82 -7.53 18.86
N GLY A 477 23.58 -6.50 18.05
CA GLY A 477 24.34 -5.25 18.01
C GLY A 477 25.09 -4.99 16.71
N GLY A 478 25.16 -3.72 16.33
CA GLY A 478 25.83 -3.23 15.11
C GLY A 478 24.87 -3.00 13.95
N TYR A 479 25.42 -2.58 12.81
CA TYR A 479 24.70 -2.32 11.57
C TYR A 479 25.43 -2.96 10.40
N SER A 480 24.68 -3.48 9.43
CA SER A 480 25.25 -4.01 8.17
C SER A 480 24.31 -3.80 7.01
N ALA A 481 24.88 -3.60 5.83
CA ALA A 481 24.24 -3.76 4.54
C ALA A 481 24.73 -5.07 3.92
N ASP A 482 24.01 -6.16 4.16
CA ASP A 482 24.44 -7.49 3.70
C ASP A 482 24.40 -7.58 2.18
N LYS A 483 25.36 -8.29 1.60
CA LYS A 483 25.46 -8.52 0.15
C LYS A 483 26.06 -9.89 -0.13
N ILE A 484 26.07 -10.30 -1.41
CA ILE A 484 26.69 -11.56 -1.82
C ILE A 484 28.17 -11.54 -1.44
N TYR A 485 28.63 -12.61 -0.79
CA TYR A 485 29.97 -12.78 -0.21
C TYR A 485 30.32 -11.86 0.98
N ASP A 486 29.37 -11.08 1.50
CA ASP A 486 29.53 -10.26 2.70
C ASP A 486 28.22 -10.28 3.52
N ASN A 487 27.98 -11.45 4.13
CA ASN A 487 26.89 -11.70 5.07
C ASN A 487 27.38 -12.69 6.16
N PRO A 488 28.37 -12.32 6.98
CA PRO A 488 29.02 -13.24 7.92
C PRO A 488 28.07 -13.76 9.01
N ASN A 489 26.98 -13.03 9.27
CA ASN A 489 25.96 -13.36 10.26
C ASN A 489 24.80 -14.19 9.68
N LYS A 490 24.86 -14.59 8.40
CA LYS A 490 23.81 -15.32 7.70
C LYS A 490 22.44 -14.69 7.91
N ILE A 491 22.38 -13.37 7.83
CA ILE A 491 21.18 -12.58 8.07
C ILE A 491 20.16 -12.88 6.98
N VAL A 492 18.91 -12.96 7.41
CA VAL A 492 17.71 -12.99 6.57
C VAL A 492 16.97 -11.68 6.80
N SER A 493 16.56 -11.02 5.72
CA SER A 493 15.92 -9.71 5.75
C SER A 493 14.51 -9.77 5.15
N PRO A 494 13.46 -10.01 5.95
CA PRO A 494 12.08 -10.13 5.45
C PRO A 494 11.59 -8.92 4.65
N HIS A 495 12.03 -7.71 4.98
CA HIS A 495 11.67 -6.48 4.24
C HIS A 495 12.18 -6.49 2.79
N ILE A 496 13.32 -7.15 2.54
CA ILE A 496 13.83 -7.36 1.18
C ILE A 496 12.95 -8.34 0.41
N ILE A 497 12.52 -9.44 1.06
CA ILE A 497 11.58 -10.40 0.44
C ILE A 497 10.30 -9.68 0.01
N ALA A 498 9.77 -8.84 0.88
CA ALA A 498 8.58 -8.03 0.61
C ALA A 498 8.80 -7.05 -0.54
N GLY A 499 9.95 -6.35 -0.60
CA GLY A 499 10.26 -5.41 -1.69
C GLY A 499 10.30 -6.04 -3.09
N PHE A 500 10.43 -7.37 -3.20
CA PHE A 500 10.34 -8.10 -4.46
C PHE A 500 8.95 -8.66 -4.79
N ILE A 501 7.94 -8.49 -3.92
CA ILE A 501 6.55 -8.92 -4.18
C ILE A 501 6.04 -8.55 -5.58
N PRO A 502 6.29 -7.33 -6.13
CA PRO A 502 5.78 -6.97 -7.45
C PRO A 502 6.25 -7.87 -8.60
N ILE A 503 7.40 -8.55 -8.46
CA ILE A 503 7.99 -9.38 -9.51
C ILE A 503 8.22 -10.84 -9.10
N ASN A 504 7.99 -11.19 -7.83
CA ASN A 504 8.20 -12.53 -7.30
C ASN A 504 6.96 -13.05 -6.57
N SER A 505 6.24 -13.97 -7.21
CA SER A 505 5.03 -14.57 -6.65
C SER A 505 5.28 -15.37 -5.37
N SER A 506 6.50 -15.90 -5.15
CA SER A 506 6.82 -16.65 -3.92
C SER A 506 7.00 -15.75 -2.69
N SER A 507 7.27 -14.46 -2.86
CA SER A 507 7.62 -13.57 -1.74
C SER A 507 6.53 -13.55 -0.68
N LYS A 508 5.26 -13.52 -1.09
CA LYS A 508 4.13 -13.55 -0.16
C LYS A 508 4.13 -14.82 0.71
N THR A 509 4.31 -15.99 0.11
CA THR A 509 4.35 -17.27 0.83
C THR A 509 5.63 -17.43 1.67
N ASP A 510 6.74 -16.85 1.23
CA ASP A 510 8.00 -16.83 1.98
C ASP A 510 7.84 -16.02 3.28
N LEU A 511 7.18 -14.85 3.23
CA LEU A 511 6.86 -14.06 4.42
C LEU A 511 5.93 -14.80 5.39
N VAL A 512 4.91 -15.48 4.88
CA VAL A 512 4.02 -16.32 5.71
C VAL A 512 4.81 -17.42 6.43
N SER A 513 5.77 -18.03 5.73
CA SER A 513 6.63 -19.08 6.29
C SER A 513 7.57 -18.53 7.36
N LEU A 514 8.17 -17.35 7.11
CA LEU A 514 9.03 -16.65 8.07
C LEU A 514 8.31 -16.14 9.30
N PHE A 515 7.00 -15.93 9.22
CA PHE A 515 6.20 -15.62 10.40
C PHE A 515 5.98 -16.83 11.29
N ASN A 516 5.77 -18.01 10.69
CA ASN A 516 5.54 -19.28 11.39
C ASN A 516 4.58 -19.12 12.59
N ASN A 517 3.38 -18.61 12.32
CA ASN A 517 2.35 -18.35 13.33
C ASN A 517 2.78 -17.44 14.50
N GLY A 518 3.77 -16.57 14.29
CA GLY A 518 4.22 -15.57 15.26
C GLY A 518 5.37 -16.01 16.16
N ASN A 519 5.92 -17.21 15.93
CA ASN A 519 6.91 -17.83 16.83
C ASN A 519 8.32 -17.93 16.24
N ALA A 520 8.52 -17.46 15.00
CA ALA A 520 9.82 -17.53 14.34
C ALA A 520 10.78 -16.41 14.80
N ALA A 521 12.07 -16.61 14.50
CA ALA A 521 13.16 -15.69 14.85
C ALA A 521 13.00 -14.29 14.23
N ALA A 522 12.31 -14.20 13.10
CA ALA A 522 12.02 -12.94 12.41
C ALA A 522 10.91 -12.12 13.09
N VAL A 523 10.17 -12.67 14.05
CA VAL A 523 8.96 -12.04 14.59
C VAL A 523 9.27 -11.11 15.75
N TYR A 524 8.83 -9.85 15.63
CA TYR A 524 8.96 -8.84 16.66
C TYR A 524 7.59 -8.28 17.03
N GLY A 525 7.33 -8.14 18.33
CA GLY A 525 6.14 -7.44 18.82
C GLY A 525 6.36 -5.93 18.85
N LEU A 526 5.33 -5.17 18.51
CA LEU A 526 5.39 -3.71 18.61
C LEU A 526 5.33 -3.27 20.09
N PRO A 527 6.09 -2.26 20.53
CA PRO A 527 6.04 -1.76 21.90
C PRO A 527 4.66 -1.24 22.31
N SER A 528 3.93 -0.61 21.39
CA SER A 528 2.60 -0.06 21.66
C SER A 528 1.53 -1.14 21.86
N ASN A 529 1.73 -2.33 21.29
CA ASN A 529 0.91 -3.51 21.50
C ASN A 529 1.70 -4.75 21.08
N THR A 530 2.15 -5.54 22.06
CA THR A 530 3.01 -6.71 21.80
C THR A 530 2.29 -7.84 21.05
N ALA A 531 0.96 -7.80 20.96
CA ALA A 531 0.17 -8.70 20.13
C ALA A 531 0.28 -8.35 18.64
N LYS A 532 0.49 -7.07 18.29
CA LYS A 532 0.80 -6.65 16.92
C LYS A 532 2.22 -7.05 16.57
N LYS A 533 2.38 -7.87 15.53
CA LYS A 533 3.65 -8.46 15.11
C LYS A 533 4.10 -7.94 13.75
N VAL A 534 5.40 -7.70 13.63
CA VAL A 534 6.10 -7.39 12.38
C VAL A 534 7.20 -8.42 12.12
N LEU A 535 7.68 -8.49 10.88
CA LEU A 535 8.86 -9.27 10.52
C LEU A 535 10.07 -8.37 10.37
N TRP A 536 11.15 -8.75 11.03
CA TRP A 536 12.42 -8.05 10.93
C TRP A 536 13.59 -9.01 10.81
N ARG A 537 14.78 -8.44 10.62
CA ARG A 537 16.02 -9.18 10.42
C ARG A 537 16.28 -10.14 11.59
N TYR A 538 16.77 -11.33 11.25
CA TYR A 538 17.27 -12.30 12.22
C TYR A 538 18.52 -12.99 11.67
N LYS A 539 19.32 -13.53 12.59
CA LYS A 539 20.52 -14.31 12.28
C LYS A 539 20.16 -15.78 12.16
N ARG A 540 20.51 -16.44 11.04
CA ARG A 540 20.36 -17.91 10.95
C ARG A 540 21.37 -18.67 11.82
N ASN A 541 22.53 -18.06 12.09
CA ASN A 541 23.55 -18.66 12.96
C ASN A 541 23.31 -18.36 14.46
N ASP A 542 22.36 -17.50 14.81
CA ASP A 542 21.93 -17.20 16.18
C ASP A 542 20.49 -16.66 16.19
N THR A 543 19.51 -17.56 16.13
CA THR A 543 18.10 -17.20 16.03
C THR A 543 17.52 -16.59 17.32
N ALA A 544 18.28 -16.61 18.43
CA ALA A 544 17.88 -16.03 19.70
C ALA A 544 18.23 -14.54 19.80
N ALA A 545 19.25 -14.07 19.08
CA ALA A 545 19.63 -12.66 19.03
C ALA A 545 18.47 -11.76 18.61
N ARG A 546 18.39 -10.57 19.20
CA ARG A 546 17.37 -9.55 18.94
C ARG A 546 18.01 -8.20 18.70
N THR A 547 17.35 -7.37 17.88
CA THR A 547 17.75 -5.97 17.68
C THR A 547 17.12 -5.05 18.74
N PRO A 548 17.76 -3.94 19.12
CA PRO A 548 17.13 -2.85 19.85
C PRO A 548 16.31 -1.89 18.95
N TYR A 549 16.49 -1.92 17.63
CA TYR A 549 15.81 -0.99 16.71
C TYR A 549 15.31 -1.64 15.41
N ILE A 550 14.21 -1.10 14.89
CA ILE A 550 13.77 -1.30 13.51
C ILE A 550 13.80 0.06 12.80
N GLN A 551 14.76 0.26 11.90
CA GLN A 551 14.93 1.52 11.17
C GLN A 551 13.82 1.75 10.15
N ALA A 552 13.31 2.99 10.10
CA ALA A 552 12.20 3.39 9.26
C ALA A 552 12.50 3.24 7.76
N ILE A 553 13.70 3.63 7.32
CA ILE A 553 14.12 3.53 5.93
C ILE A 553 14.34 2.08 5.51
N ASP A 554 15.02 1.29 6.34
CA ASP A 554 15.30 -0.12 6.04
C ASP A 554 13.99 -0.92 5.99
N TYR A 555 13.04 -0.66 6.90
CA TYR A 555 11.74 -1.33 6.92
C TYR A 555 10.80 -0.91 5.76
N SER A 556 11.10 0.17 5.04
CA SER A 556 10.18 0.75 4.04
C SER A 556 9.78 -0.24 2.94
N THR A 557 10.70 -1.09 2.49
CA THR A 557 10.42 -2.10 1.46
C THR A 557 9.46 -3.19 1.92
N MET A 558 9.32 -3.42 3.23
CA MET A 558 8.23 -4.22 3.79
C MET A 558 6.87 -3.58 3.52
N LEU A 559 6.71 -2.32 3.92
CA LEU A 559 5.46 -1.59 3.74
C LEU A 559 5.10 -1.46 2.25
N PHE A 560 6.08 -1.12 1.42
CA PHE A 560 5.85 -0.93 -0.02
C PHE A 560 5.55 -2.22 -0.76
N GLY A 561 6.27 -3.30 -0.40
CA GLY A 561 6.00 -4.66 -0.87
C GLY A 561 4.56 -5.08 -0.61
N LEU A 562 4.13 -4.97 0.64
CA LEU A 562 2.78 -5.34 1.04
C LEU A 562 1.72 -4.45 0.40
N ALA A 563 1.94 -3.14 0.33
CA ALA A 563 1.03 -2.21 -0.35
C ALA A 563 0.83 -2.58 -1.83
N SER A 564 1.87 -3.11 -2.50
CA SER A 564 1.83 -3.48 -3.92
C SER A 564 1.07 -4.76 -4.25
N LEU A 565 0.62 -5.52 -3.25
CA LEU A 565 -0.20 -6.73 -3.47
C LEU A 565 -1.52 -6.37 -4.19
N PRO A 566 -2.03 -7.21 -5.12
CA PRO A 566 -3.28 -6.97 -5.83
C PRO A 566 -4.49 -6.74 -4.92
N GLU A 567 -4.58 -7.49 -3.83
CA GLU A 567 -5.62 -7.34 -2.81
C GLU A 567 -5.50 -6.04 -1.99
N ASN A 568 -4.35 -5.37 -2.01
CA ASN A 568 -4.10 -4.08 -1.36
C ASN A 568 -4.20 -2.94 -2.37
N LEU A 569 -3.12 -2.20 -2.68
CA LEU A 569 -3.17 -1.08 -3.60
C LEU A 569 -2.74 -1.45 -5.03
N GLY A 570 -2.12 -2.62 -5.19
CA GLY A 570 -1.63 -3.13 -6.48
C GLY A 570 -0.30 -2.53 -6.90
N SER A 571 0.38 -3.22 -7.84
CA SER A 571 1.76 -2.91 -8.21
C SER A 571 1.95 -1.56 -8.92
N ASN A 572 0.87 -0.98 -9.46
CA ASN A 572 0.90 0.30 -10.16
C ASN A 572 0.64 1.51 -9.27
N TRP A 573 0.23 1.31 -8.01
CA TRP A 573 -0.12 2.42 -7.13
C TRP A 573 1.02 3.42 -6.93
N PHE A 574 2.23 2.94 -6.62
CA PHE A 574 3.40 3.82 -6.51
C PHE A 574 3.69 4.56 -7.82
N SER A 575 3.52 3.94 -8.98
CA SER A 575 3.74 4.62 -10.26
C SER A 575 2.73 5.72 -10.56
N ASN A 576 1.54 5.64 -9.97
CA ASN A 576 0.49 6.65 -10.15
C ASN A 576 0.75 7.89 -9.31
N TYR A 577 1.46 7.76 -8.18
CA TYR A 577 1.58 8.85 -7.19
C TYR A 577 3.02 9.26 -6.87
N ASN A 578 4.03 8.40 -7.00
CA ASN A 578 5.45 8.72 -6.72
C ASN A 578 6.16 9.45 -7.87
N TRP A 579 5.47 10.19 -8.73
CA TRP A 579 6.16 10.94 -9.77
C TRP A 579 5.48 12.29 -9.98
N PRO A 580 6.19 13.44 -10.06
CA PRO A 580 5.59 14.67 -10.57
C PRO A 580 4.90 14.37 -11.90
N LEU A 581 3.56 14.36 -11.86
CA LEU A 581 2.76 14.23 -13.06
C LEU A 581 3.01 15.51 -13.86
N THR A 582 3.92 15.41 -14.83
CA THR A 582 4.09 16.44 -15.83
C THR A 582 2.83 16.40 -16.68
N VAL A 583 1.88 17.27 -16.34
CA VAL A 583 0.65 17.50 -17.10
C VAL A 583 0.98 17.96 -18.54
N SER A 584 2.25 18.23 -18.86
CA SER A 584 2.74 18.59 -20.17
C SER A 584 2.76 17.47 -21.23
N ASN A 585 2.57 16.18 -20.88
CA ASN A 585 2.54 15.09 -21.88
C ASN A 585 1.25 14.25 -21.90
N LEU A 586 0.23 14.67 -21.13
CA LEU A 586 -1.16 14.31 -21.35
C LEU A 586 -1.94 15.59 -21.69
N GLU A 587 -1.44 16.36 -22.67
CA GLU A 587 -2.34 17.30 -23.34
C GLU A 587 -3.34 16.47 -24.17
N THR A 588 -4.54 16.26 -23.63
CA THR A 588 -5.67 16.58 -24.48
C THR A 588 -5.46 18.04 -24.86
N LYS A 589 -5.38 18.37 -26.16
CA LYS A 589 -5.51 19.77 -26.56
C LYS A 589 -6.79 20.29 -25.92
N ASP A 590 -6.64 21.00 -24.81
CA ASP A 590 -7.74 21.58 -24.08
C ASP A 590 -8.44 22.50 -25.06
N TRP A 591 -9.63 22.08 -25.49
CA TRP A 591 -10.50 22.86 -26.35
C TRP A 591 -11.14 24.03 -25.59
N ASN A 592 -10.59 24.42 -24.44
CA ASN A 592 -11.13 25.46 -23.58
C ASN A 592 -10.06 26.49 -23.20
N LYS A 593 -9.68 27.30 -24.19
CA LYS A 593 -9.62 28.75 -23.94
C LYS A 593 -10.76 29.40 -24.74
N LYS A 594 -11.85 29.65 -23.99
CA LYS A 594 -13.14 30.27 -24.36
C LYS A 594 -14.23 29.30 -24.85
N GLU A 595 -15.15 28.96 -23.92
CA GLU A 595 -16.44 28.25 -24.07
C GLU A 595 -16.39 26.75 -24.46
N PRO A 596 -17.05 25.83 -23.70
CA PRO A 596 -17.10 24.42 -24.07
C PRO A 596 -17.93 24.19 -25.34
N LYS A 597 -17.28 23.72 -26.41
CA LYS A 597 -17.91 23.41 -27.70
C LYS A 597 -18.80 22.17 -27.68
N ILE A 598 -18.72 21.33 -26.63
CA ILE A 598 -19.59 20.17 -26.42
C ILE A 598 -19.95 20.10 -24.93
N THR A 599 -21.22 19.93 -24.58
CA THR A 599 -21.68 19.69 -23.20
C THR A 599 -22.61 18.49 -23.14
N VAL A 600 -22.60 17.75 -22.02
CA VAL A 600 -23.49 16.61 -21.77
C VAL A 600 -24.15 16.81 -20.41
N TYR A 601 -25.49 16.88 -20.38
CA TYR A 601 -26.25 17.14 -19.17
C TYR A 601 -27.63 16.44 -19.19
N PRO A 602 -28.14 15.91 -18.07
CA PRO A 602 -27.51 15.87 -16.76
C PRO A 602 -26.40 14.80 -16.70
N ASN A 603 -25.36 15.07 -15.92
CA ASN A 603 -24.33 14.11 -15.53
C ASN A 603 -24.08 14.35 -14.03
N PRO A 604 -24.57 13.51 -13.10
CA PRO A 604 -25.30 12.24 -13.29
C PRO A 604 -26.57 12.29 -14.15
N PHE A 605 -26.93 11.19 -14.83
CA PHE A 605 -28.24 11.04 -15.50
C PHE A 605 -29.07 9.91 -14.89
N ALA A 606 -30.40 10.02 -15.02
CA ALA A 606 -31.33 8.97 -14.63
C ALA A 606 -31.70 8.07 -15.82
N GLN A 607 -32.22 8.66 -16.90
CA GLN A 607 -32.63 7.91 -18.10
C GLN A 607 -32.29 8.64 -19.40
N SER A 608 -32.04 9.95 -19.36
CA SER A 608 -31.73 10.73 -20.55
C SER A 608 -30.57 11.68 -20.32
N ILE A 609 -29.85 11.94 -21.41
CA ILE A 609 -28.81 12.95 -21.49
C ILE A 609 -29.11 13.89 -22.65
N THR A 610 -28.69 15.14 -22.52
CA THR A 610 -28.71 16.13 -23.59
C THR A 610 -27.28 16.40 -23.99
N ILE A 611 -26.94 16.14 -25.24
CA ILE A 611 -25.63 16.48 -25.80
C ILE A 611 -25.79 17.76 -26.61
N THR A 612 -25.05 18.80 -26.25
CA THR A 612 -25.00 20.09 -26.95
C THR A 612 -23.65 20.26 -27.64
N PHE A 613 -23.63 20.90 -28.81
CA PHE A 613 -22.50 21.17 -29.69
C PHE A 613 -22.55 22.62 -30.19
N GLN A 614 -21.37 23.21 -30.42
CA GLN A 614 -21.23 24.41 -31.24
C GLN A 614 -20.74 24.03 -32.66
N ASN A 615 -21.41 24.54 -33.69
CA ASN A 615 -21.13 24.32 -35.13
C ASN A 615 -21.29 22.85 -35.59
N PHE A 616 -22.53 22.37 -35.57
CA PHE A 616 -22.93 21.01 -35.94
C PHE A 616 -22.41 20.51 -37.30
N GLN A 617 -21.91 19.26 -37.28
CA GLN A 617 -21.84 18.35 -38.43
C GLN A 617 -22.38 16.99 -37.99
N GLU A 618 -22.98 16.25 -38.93
CA GLU A 618 -23.54 14.91 -38.67
C GLU A 618 -22.45 13.97 -38.13
N THR A 619 -22.67 13.46 -36.91
CA THR A 619 -21.66 12.72 -36.15
C THR A 619 -22.32 11.59 -35.38
N THR A 620 -21.63 10.46 -35.25
CA THR A 620 -22.13 9.30 -34.52
C THR A 620 -21.73 9.40 -33.07
N ALA A 621 -22.69 9.27 -32.15
CA ALA A 621 -22.46 9.14 -30.72
C ALA A 621 -22.70 7.70 -30.29
N THR A 622 -21.71 7.11 -29.63
CA THR A 622 -21.71 5.72 -29.16
C THR A 622 -21.46 5.72 -27.66
N ILE A 623 -22.27 5.00 -26.90
CA ILE A 623 -22.10 4.81 -25.47
C ILE A 623 -21.72 3.36 -25.24
N SER A 624 -20.67 3.16 -24.45
CA SER A 624 -20.17 1.85 -24.06
C SER A 624 -20.10 1.72 -22.55
N ASP A 625 -20.25 0.50 -22.05
CA ASP A 625 -20.00 0.20 -20.63
C ASP A 625 -18.49 0.20 -20.32
N VAL A 626 -18.13 -0.02 -19.05
CA VAL A 626 -16.74 -0.04 -18.60
C VAL A 626 -15.87 -1.13 -19.23
N SER A 627 -16.48 -2.18 -19.78
CA SER A 627 -15.77 -3.24 -20.52
C SER A 627 -15.49 -2.85 -21.98
N GLY A 628 -16.01 -1.70 -22.44
CA GLY A 628 -15.92 -1.25 -23.82
C GLY A 628 -17.02 -1.85 -24.72
N LYS A 629 -17.99 -2.57 -24.16
CA LYS A 629 -19.13 -3.09 -24.92
C LYS A 629 -20.08 -1.93 -25.22
N GLN A 630 -20.37 -1.73 -26.51
CA GLN A 630 -21.35 -0.73 -26.95
C GLN A 630 -22.75 -1.09 -26.42
N VAL A 631 -23.35 -0.18 -25.66
CA VAL A 631 -24.69 -0.31 -25.10
C VAL A 631 -25.71 0.55 -25.84
N PHE A 632 -25.27 1.62 -26.50
CA PHE A 632 -26.15 2.50 -27.25
C PHE A 632 -25.40 3.24 -28.36
N SER A 633 -26.07 3.55 -29.47
CA SER A 633 -25.47 4.36 -30.54
C SER A 633 -26.55 5.13 -31.29
N LEU A 634 -26.25 6.37 -31.67
CA LEU A 634 -27.15 7.21 -32.47
C LEU A 634 -26.35 8.15 -33.39
N VAL A 635 -27.03 8.68 -34.40
CA VAL A 635 -26.50 9.79 -35.21
C VAL A 635 -27.10 11.10 -34.69
N LEU A 636 -26.22 12.00 -34.26
CA LEU A 636 -26.60 13.34 -33.83
C LEU A 636 -26.92 14.19 -35.05
N LYS A 637 -28.09 14.83 -35.05
CA LYS A 637 -28.62 15.59 -36.21
C LYS A 637 -28.76 17.09 -35.98
N GLN A 638 -28.45 17.57 -34.78
CA GLN A 638 -28.64 18.96 -34.38
C GLN A 638 -27.64 19.39 -33.30
N ASN A 639 -27.46 20.71 -33.14
CA ASN A 639 -26.57 21.31 -32.14
C ASN A 639 -26.94 20.94 -30.69
N ALA A 640 -28.16 20.54 -30.38
CA ALA A 640 -28.53 20.08 -29.04
C ALA A 640 -29.56 18.96 -29.17
N GLN A 641 -29.26 17.75 -28.71
CA GLN A 641 -30.14 16.60 -28.84
C GLN A 641 -30.32 15.91 -27.50
N ASN A 642 -31.58 15.80 -27.06
CA ASN A 642 -31.94 14.96 -25.93
C ASN A 642 -32.03 13.51 -26.38
N ILE A 643 -31.48 12.61 -25.58
CA ILE A 643 -31.30 11.21 -25.87
C ILE A 643 -31.82 10.42 -24.68
N ASN A 644 -32.86 9.62 -24.91
CA ASN A 644 -33.30 8.60 -23.97
C ASN A 644 -32.41 7.37 -24.13
N LEU A 645 -31.79 6.97 -23.03
CA LEU A 645 -30.93 5.79 -22.97
C LEU A 645 -31.76 4.55 -22.64
N PRO A 646 -31.27 3.34 -22.96
CA PRO A 646 -31.96 2.10 -22.66
C PRO A 646 -32.33 2.01 -21.16
N SER A 647 -33.57 1.63 -20.86
CA SER A 647 -34.08 1.59 -19.48
C SER A 647 -33.48 0.45 -18.65
N ASP A 648 -32.81 -0.49 -19.30
CA ASP A 648 -32.12 -1.66 -18.72
C ASP A 648 -30.63 -1.39 -18.40
N LEU A 649 -30.15 -0.16 -18.62
CA LEU A 649 -28.80 0.22 -18.17
C LEU A 649 -28.70 0.12 -16.64
N GLN A 650 -27.76 -0.70 -16.16
CA GLN A 650 -27.44 -0.78 -14.75
C GLN A 650 -26.75 0.50 -14.27
N SER A 651 -26.91 0.85 -13.00
CA SER A 651 -26.16 1.95 -12.38
C SER A 651 -24.66 1.72 -12.53
N GLY A 652 -23.93 2.69 -13.10
CA GLY A 652 -22.50 2.54 -13.34
C GLY A 652 -21.93 3.68 -14.18
N VAL A 653 -20.64 3.55 -14.52
CA VAL A 653 -19.94 4.49 -15.41
C VAL A 653 -20.09 4.02 -16.85
N TYR A 654 -20.38 4.98 -17.73
CA TYR A 654 -20.47 4.75 -19.17
C TYR A 654 -19.59 5.73 -19.91
N PHE A 655 -19.03 5.27 -21.02
CA PHE A 655 -18.17 6.06 -21.89
C PHE A 655 -18.96 6.54 -23.10
N LEU A 656 -19.12 7.85 -23.24
CA LEU A 656 -19.62 8.47 -24.47
C LEU A 656 -18.44 8.73 -25.41
N GLN A 657 -18.53 8.18 -26.61
CA GLN A 657 -17.62 8.43 -27.73
C GLN A 657 -18.39 9.14 -28.84
N ILE A 658 -17.80 10.20 -29.41
CA ILE A 658 -18.35 10.91 -30.57
C ILE A 658 -17.37 10.80 -31.73
N LYS A 659 -17.84 10.35 -32.90
CA LYS A 659 -17.03 10.13 -34.10
C LYS A 659 -17.66 10.82 -35.32
N ASN A 660 -16.89 11.73 -35.95
CA ASN A 660 -17.29 12.41 -37.18
C ASN A 660 -16.56 11.76 -38.39
N GLU A 661 -17.27 11.52 -39.48
CA GLU A 661 -16.73 10.81 -40.66
C GLU A 661 -16.02 11.74 -41.66
N LYS A 662 -16.16 13.07 -41.55
CA LYS A 662 -15.53 14.04 -42.47
C LYS A 662 -14.39 14.85 -41.83
N PRO A 663 -13.28 15.11 -42.54
CA PRO A 663 -12.14 15.87 -42.03
C PRO A 663 -12.49 17.36 -41.85
N ILE A 664 -12.15 17.95 -40.70
CA ILE A 664 -12.40 19.36 -40.38
C ILE A 664 -11.29 20.24 -40.99
N LYS A 665 -11.66 21.22 -41.82
CA LYS A 665 -10.73 22.23 -42.39
C LYS A 665 -10.52 23.36 -41.37
N ILE A 666 -9.28 23.54 -40.88
CA ILE A 666 -8.93 24.67 -40.01
C ILE A 666 -8.18 25.73 -40.83
N ILE A 667 -8.78 26.90 -40.99
CA ILE A 667 -8.10 28.08 -41.57
C ILE A 667 -7.54 28.88 -40.39
N LYS A 668 -6.22 28.97 -40.29
CA LYS A 668 -5.55 29.82 -39.29
C LYS A 668 -5.63 31.27 -39.77
N LYS A 669 -6.26 32.16 -39.00
CA LYS A 669 -5.99 33.61 -39.09
C LYS A 669 -4.87 33.95 -38.13
#